data_AF-A0A3L6JPP3-F1
#
_entry.id   AF-A0A3L6JPP3-F1
#
_cell.length_a   1.000
_cell.length_b   1.000
_cell.length_c   1.000
_cell.angle_alpha   90.00
_cell.angle_beta   90.00
_cell.angle_gamma   90.00
#
_symmetry.space_group_name_H-M   'P 1'
#
loop_
_entity.id
_entity.type
_entity.pdbx_description
1 polymer ?
#
loop_
_entity_poly.entity_id
_entity_poly.type
_entity_poly.pdbx_seq_one_letter_code
_entity_poly.pdbx_strand_id
1 'polypeptide(L)'
;MARRNEMKDSMSNIDIRLILPELREVGEGSFIKNVYQYGDIFVLKLYKSGGGNYQLLIEPGRRIHLTEYSRKAPRQPPHLCMVLRKYLREKRIISIKQHDLDRIVIIEVGDDTESYKLVAELFGSGNILLLDPKDTIFTAMHYKRMRDRNIVPKELFEFPPLRGEDLFGIDSESFGSVLADSKANIVRTLASRLNIDSLSCEEICALSSVSPKVMIPDIDNQTLSDLKRGLTEFITRLKAGVSIPNIVLEGEPSEEEEEPGYVAFLPFKFELYRELPTQTFDSFSQAIDQFFGVSEGELEDEQAQEALSEEQKRLQVIIDKQNESIGGLVLKAEKMRLAGELIYSYFTPIQELLETVTKARADGIAWDEIIQRIDEGKRRGIPSATLVERIMPSQGEMTVNLKGTAVSLDIRLTVQDNASMAFDQAKKAESRVSGARMQIEKTKAKMERLQVSIAEPETKKVQAKPRKKRWYEKFRWFVSSEGYLIIGGRDAKSNESLAKNQMSPNDVFLHASIHGAPYIVIKVPDEPPGEKTLREAAQFAVTFSRAWLDGLSSGDAFWVNPEQVSFTPPSGEYLPSGSVMLYGTKNYLRNVPVELAVGVLLEEDYAIPISGPPTAIEPQTNYSVRIEPGGTKKGQIVKEILDHLKRLVPEEQAHLVSEIPQEDMMRVLPSGEGRIVDRP
;
A
#
# COMPACT_ATOMS: atom_id res chain seq x y z
N MET A 1 9.53 10.67 -37.03
CA MET A 1 10.56 11.08 -36.05
C MET A 1 10.53 12.55 -35.62
N ALA A 2 9.56 13.39 -36.03
CA ALA A 2 9.52 14.82 -35.65
C ALA A 2 8.48 15.23 -34.56
N ARG A 3 7.67 14.30 -34.03
CA ARG A 3 6.52 14.61 -33.14
C ARG A 3 6.73 14.39 -31.64
N ARG A 4 7.93 14.03 -31.19
CA ARG A 4 8.21 13.75 -29.76
C ARG A 4 8.08 14.96 -28.82
N ASN A 5 7.95 16.18 -29.38
CA ASN A 5 7.74 17.44 -28.64
C ASN A 5 6.25 17.83 -28.48
N GLU A 6 5.30 16.99 -28.93
CA GLU A 6 3.84 17.28 -28.90
C GLU A 6 3.09 16.45 -27.84
N MET A 7 3.77 15.63 -27.03
CA MET A 7 3.12 14.83 -26.00
C MET A 7 2.62 15.69 -24.84
N LYS A 8 1.35 15.52 -24.47
CA LYS A 8 0.71 16.20 -23.34
C LYS A 8 1.27 15.64 -22.03
N ASP A 9 1.75 16.49 -21.13
CA ASP A 9 2.40 16.08 -19.88
C ASP A 9 1.60 16.44 -18.61
N SER A 10 0.61 17.31 -18.78
CA SER A 10 -0.18 17.94 -17.70
C SER A 10 -1.55 18.39 -18.23
N MET A 11 -2.48 18.62 -17.31
CA MET A 11 -3.79 19.19 -17.58
C MET A 11 -3.67 20.70 -17.83
N SER A 12 -4.29 21.15 -18.91
CA SER A 12 -4.55 22.55 -19.17
C SER A 12 -5.65 23.08 -18.24
N ASN A 13 -5.79 24.40 -18.21
CA ASN A 13 -6.91 25.08 -17.58
C ASN A 13 -8.25 24.73 -18.23
N ILE A 14 -8.28 24.44 -19.55
CA ILE A 14 -9.47 23.94 -20.25
C ILE A 14 -9.83 22.54 -19.79
N ASP A 15 -8.84 21.65 -19.65
CA ASP A 15 -9.08 20.29 -19.14
C ASP A 15 -9.67 20.34 -17.72
N ILE A 16 -9.14 21.21 -16.85
CA ILE A 16 -9.67 21.41 -15.49
C ILE A 16 -11.12 21.89 -15.55
N ARG A 17 -11.44 22.85 -16.43
CA ARG A 17 -12.81 23.36 -16.57
C ARG A 17 -13.80 22.27 -16.98
N LEU A 18 -13.34 21.32 -17.80
CA LEU A 18 -14.15 20.24 -18.37
C LEU A 18 -14.22 18.98 -17.49
N ILE A 19 -13.22 18.70 -16.66
CA ILE A 19 -13.29 17.61 -15.66
C ILE A 19 -14.17 18.00 -14.46
N LEU A 20 -14.29 19.29 -14.15
CA LEU A 20 -14.99 19.77 -12.96
C LEU A 20 -16.42 19.24 -12.78
N PRO A 21 -17.30 19.18 -13.79
CA PRO A 21 -18.64 18.59 -13.65
C PRO A 21 -18.59 17.16 -13.11
N GLU A 22 -17.70 16.32 -13.65
CA GLU A 22 -17.48 14.94 -13.21
C GLU A 22 -16.98 14.89 -11.75
N LEU A 23 -16.03 15.76 -11.40
CA LEU A 23 -15.51 15.85 -10.02
C LEU A 23 -16.57 16.32 -9.03
N ARG A 24 -17.41 17.29 -9.41
CA ARG A 24 -18.47 17.82 -8.55
C ARG A 24 -19.56 16.79 -8.32
N GLU A 25 -19.94 16.07 -9.37
CA GLU A 25 -20.94 15.01 -9.28
C GLU A 25 -20.53 13.99 -8.22
N VAL A 26 -19.27 13.56 -8.19
CA VAL A 26 -18.80 12.59 -7.20
C VAL A 26 -18.40 13.24 -5.87
N GLY A 27 -17.77 14.40 -5.91
CA GLY A 27 -17.12 15.03 -4.77
C GLY A 27 -18.04 15.85 -3.90
N GLU A 28 -18.89 16.70 -4.47
CA GLU A 28 -19.75 17.59 -3.68
C GLU A 28 -20.79 16.78 -2.90
N GLY A 29 -20.84 16.99 -1.60
CA GLY A 29 -21.67 16.19 -0.70
C GLY A 29 -21.00 14.93 -0.14
N SER A 30 -19.85 14.53 -0.67
CA SER A 30 -19.14 13.35 -0.20
C SER A 30 -18.30 13.63 1.05
N PHE A 31 -18.14 12.61 1.88
CA PHE A 31 -17.27 12.65 3.06
C PHE A 31 -15.87 12.17 2.70
N ILE A 32 -14.84 12.88 3.16
CA ILE A 32 -13.45 12.45 3.01
C ILE A 32 -13.15 11.37 4.07
N LYS A 33 -13.10 10.11 3.66
CA LYS A 33 -12.80 8.97 4.53
C LYS A 33 -11.33 8.86 4.89
N ASN A 34 -10.46 9.14 3.93
CA ASN A 34 -9.04 9.18 4.19
C ASN A 34 -8.30 10.00 3.15
N VAL A 35 -7.10 10.43 3.49
CA VAL A 35 -6.16 11.08 2.56
C VAL A 35 -4.91 10.22 2.53
N TYR A 36 -4.39 9.91 1.35
CA TYR A 36 -3.11 9.22 1.16
C TYR A 36 -2.18 10.10 0.34
N GLN A 37 -0.88 9.88 0.49
CA GLN A 37 0.16 10.52 -0.30
C GLN A 37 1.13 9.44 -0.78
N TYR A 38 1.43 9.44 -2.08
CA TYR A 38 2.32 8.52 -2.78
C TYR A 38 3.30 9.37 -3.59
N GLY A 39 4.51 9.60 -3.07
CA GLY A 39 5.37 10.66 -3.59
C GLY A 39 4.67 12.03 -3.55
N ASP A 40 4.50 12.62 -4.73
CA ASP A 40 3.80 13.90 -4.92
C ASP A 40 2.29 13.75 -5.17
N ILE A 41 1.78 12.52 -5.32
CA ILE A 41 0.38 12.25 -5.61
C ILE A 41 -0.42 12.15 -4.32
N PHE A 42 -1.51 12.92 -4.22
CA PHE A 42 -2.48 12.88 -3.14
C PHE A 42 -3.74 12.16 -3.60
N VAL A 43 -4.23 11.22 -2.79
CA VAL A 43 -5.49 10.52 -3.05
C VAL A 43 -6.45 10.72 -1.89
N LEU A 44 -7.55 11.42 -2.15
CA LEU A 44 -8.66 11.59 -1.22
C LEU A 44 -9.66 10.45 -1.46
N LYS A 45 -9.82 9.55 -0.48
CA LYS A 45 -10.89 8.54 -0.50
C LYS A 45 -12.19 9.23 -0.10
N LEU A 46 -13.15 9.22 -1.00
CA LEU A 46 -14.45 9.86 -0.83
C LEU A 46 -15.52 8.81 -0.61
N TYR A 47 -16.51 9.12 0.21
CA TYR A 47 -17.72 8.33 0.37
C TYR A 47 -18.96 9.19 0.09
N LYS A 48 -19.73 8.81 -0.93
CA LYS A 48 -21.01 9.43 -1.27
C LYS A 48 -22.15 8.53 -0.80
N SER A 49 -23.09 9.08 -0.04
CA SER A 49 -24.30 8.34 0.34
C SER A 49 -25.08 7.92 -0.90
N GLY A 50 -25.41 6.62 -1.02
CA GLY A 50 -26.06 6.05 -2.21
C GLY A 50 -25.16 5.84 -3.44
N GLY A 51 -24.00 6.51 -3.50
CA GLY A 51 -23.04 6.41 -4.61
C GLY A 51 -21.83 5.53 -4.35
N GLY A 52 -21.49 5.22 -3.09
CA GLY A 52 -20.37 4.34 -2.74
C GLY A 52 -19.04 5.08 -2.51
N ASN A 53 -17.93 4.36 -2.72
CA ASN A 53 -16.58 4.89 -2.50
C ASN A 53 -15.94 5.32 -3.82
N TYR A 54 -15.28 6.48 -3.79
CA TYR A 54 -14.55 7.04 -4.93
C TYR A 54 -13.16 7.47 -4.48
N GLN A 55 -12.27 7.70 -5.45
CA GLN A 55 -10.94 8.22 -5.20
C GLN A 55 -10.71 9.45 -6.05
N LEU A 56 -10.46 10.59 -5.42
CA LEU A 56 -10.01 11.79 -6.10
C LEU A 56 -8.48 11.85 -6.02
N LEU A 57 -7.83 11.75 -7.18
CA LEU A 57 -6.39 11.87 -7.33
C LEU A 57 -6.03 13.32 -7.63
N ILE A 58 -5.00 13.83 -6.96
CA ILE A 58 -4.42 15.15 -7.19
C ILE A 58 -2.90 14.94 -7.28
N GLU A 59 -2.33 15.20 -8.45
CA GLU A 59 -0.89 15.29 -8.66
C GLU A 59 -0.58 16.77 -8.94
N PRO A 60 -0.08 17.52 -7.94
CA PRO A 60 0.24 18.92 -8.10
C PRO A 60 1.13 19.15 -9.33
N GLY A 61 0.90 20.25 -10.03
CA GLY A 61 1.62 20.57 -11.28
C GLY A 61 1.11 19.82 -12.51
N ARG A 62 0.39 18.71 -12.36
CA ARG A 62 0.08 17.81 -13.48
C ARG A 62 -1.40 17.51 -13.66
N ARG A 63 -2.10 16.95 -12.68
CA ARG A 63 -3.47 16.44 -12.91
C ARG A 63 -4.36 16.39 -11.68
N ILE A 64 -5.67 16.40 -11.94
CA ILE A 64 -6.73 16.11 -10.97
C ILE A 64 -7.86 15.35 -11.66
N HIS A 65 -8.18 14.15 -11.19
CA HIS A 65 -9.23 13.32 -11.78
C HIS A 65 -9.67 12.22 -10.79
N LEU A 66 -10.76 11.51 -11.12
CA LEU A 66 -11.10 10.28 -10.39
C LEU A 66 -10.19 9.14 -10.84
N THR A 67 -9.77 8.30 -9.91
CA THR A 67 -8.91 7.14 -10.22
C THR A 67 -9.56 5.85 -9.76
N GLU A 68 -9.51 4.83 -10.60
CA GLU A 68 -9.90 3.48 -10.21
C GLU A 68 -8.70 2.71 -9.65
N TYR A 69 -7.46 3.02 -10.06
CA TYR A 69 -6.27 2.31 -9.58
C TYR A 69 -6.09 2.32 -8.05
N SER A 70 -5.66 1.18 -7.51
CA SER A 70 -5.14 1.09 -6.16
C SER A 70 -3.65 1.46 -6.14
N ARG A 71 -3.19 2.01 -5.02
CA ARG A 71 -1.78 2.32 -4.77
C ARG A 71 -1.39 1.78 -3.39
N LYS A 72 -0.15 1.32 -3.22
CA LYS A 72 0.35 0.81 -1.93
C LYS A 72 0.73 2.01 -1.05
N ALA A 73 -0.01 2.22 0.04
CA ALA A 73 0.24 3.38 0.91
C ALA A 73 1.57 3.21 1.67
N PRO A 74 2.37 4.28 1.80
CA PRO A 74 3.61 4.21 2.57
C PRO A 74 3.31 3.84 4.02
N ARG A 75 4.21 3.07 4.65
CA ARG A 75 4.05 2.61 6.04
C ARG A 75 3.91 3.78 7.03
N GLN A 76 4.62 4.88 6.79
CA GLN A 76 4.47 6.12 7.55
C GLN A 76 4.01 7.27 6.65
N PRO A 77 2.82 7.85 6.88
CA PRO A 77 2.35 8.96 6.08
C PRO A 77 3.22 10.21 6.31
N PRO A 78 3.62 10.96 5.26
CA PRO A 78 4.35 12.21 5.41
C PRO A 78 3.58 13.25 6.25
N HIS A 79 4.30 14.24 6.78
CA HIS A 79 3.73 15.27 7.67
C HIS A 79 2.52 15.99 7.07
N LEU A 80 2.63 16.41 5.81
CA LEU A 80 1.53 17.08 5.10
C LEU A 80 0.29 16.18 5.01
N CYS A 81 0.45 14.92 4.62
CA CYS A 81 -0.63 13.93 4.61
C CYS A 81 -1.28 13.77 6.00
N MET A 82 -0.48 13.75 7.08
CA MET A 82 -1.01 13.69 8.45
C MET A 82 -1.83 14.93 8.82
N VAL A 83 -1.38 16.12 8.43
CA VAL A 83 -2.13 17.37 8.64
C VAL A 83 -3.44 17.33 7.87
N LEU A 84 -3.41 16.99 6.57
CA LEU A 84 -4.63 16.85 5.77
C LEU A 84 -5.62 15.86 6.40
N ARG A 85 -5.15 14.70 6.88
CA ARG A 85 -5.98 13.74 7.60
C ARG A 85 -6.62 14.34 8.86
N LYS A 86 -5.85 15.10 9.64
CA LYS A 86 -6.34 15.70 10.89
C LYS A 86 -7.47 16.71 10.64
N TYR A 87 -7.38 17.50 9.57
CA TYR A 87 -8.32 18.60 9.33
C TYR A 87 -9.43 18.29 8.33
N LEU A 88 -9.24 17.31 7.44
CA LEU A 88 -10.20 16.99 6.37
C LEU A 88 -10.97 15.69 6.60
N ARG A 89 -10.46 14.73 7.38
CA ARG A 89 -11.10 13.42 7.55
C ARG A 89 -12.47 13.54 8.23
N GLU A 90 -13.43 12.73 7.77
CA GLU A 90 -14.84 12.71 8.17
C GLU A 90 -15.59 14.03 7.94
N LYS A 91 -14.98 15.01 7.27
CA LYS A 91 -15.66 16.23 6.84
C LYS A 91 -16.23 16.08 5.43
N ARG A 92 -17.25 16.89 5.14
CA ARG A 92 -17.97 16.92 3.87
C ARG A 92 -17.29 17.89 2.91
N ILE A 93 -17.17 17.51 1.64
CA ILE A 93 -16.82 18.45 0.58
C ILE A 93 -18.05 19.31 0.28
N ILE A 94 -17.90 20.61 0.48
CA ILE A 94 -18.94 21.62 0.22
C ILE A 94 -18.93 21.99 -1.26
N SER A 95 -17.76 22.31 -1.81
CA SER A 95 -17.63 22.71 -3.20
C SER A 95 -16.29 22.36 -3.82
N ILE A 96 -16.29 22.13 -5.13
CA ILE A 96 -15.06 21.97 -5.94
C ILE A 96 -15.10 22.99 -7.08
N LYS A 97 -14.16 23.93 -7.10
CA LYS A 97 -14.18 25.03 -8.08
C LYS A 97 -12.78 25.30 -8.63
N GLN A 98 -12.73 25.69 -9.89
CA GLN A 98 -11.54 26.28 -10.50
C GLN A 98 -11.51 27.77 -10.13
N HIS A 99 -10.32 28.30 -9.85
CA HIS A 99 -10.13 29.74 -9.72
C HIS A 99 -10.05 30.35 -11.13
N ASP A 100 -11.09 31.06 -11.53
CA ASP A 100 -11.25 31.64 -12.88
C ASP A 100 -10.95 30.59 -13.98
N LEU A 101 -10.15 30.95 -14.99
CA LEU A 101 -9.67 30.03 -16.02
C LEU A 101 -8.18 29.69 -15.81
N ASP A 102 -7.74 29.61 -14.56
CA ASP A 102 -6.37 29.23 -14.20
C ASP A 102 -6.25 27.76 -13.81
N ARG A 103 -5.02 27.25 -13.74
CA ARG A 103 -4.72 25.88 -13.32
C ARG A 103 -4.70 25.72 -11.80
N ILE A 104 -5.74 26.22 -11.13
CA ILE A 104 -5.89 26.18 -9.68
C ILE A 104 -7.28 25.63 -9.34
N VAL A 105 -7.31 24.56 -8.54
CA VAL A 105 -8.55 23.96 -8.04
C VAL A 105 -8.66 24.16 -6.54
N ILE A 106 -9.82 24.59 -6.08
CA ILE A 106 -10.16 24.84 -4.68
C ILE A 106 -11.23 23.83 -4.28
N ILE A 107 -10.92 23.01 -3.28
CA ILE A 107 -11.84 22.05 -2.66
C ILE A 107 -12.16 22.57 -1.27
N GLU A 108 -13.40 22.99 -1.06
CA GLU A 108 -13.88 23.47 0.23
C GLU A 108 -14.46 22.31 1.04
N VAL A 109 -13.99 22.16 2.29
CA VAL A 109 -14.25 21.00 3.14
C VAL A 109 -14.65 21.45 4.54
N GLY A 110 -15.81 21.01 5.03
CA GLY A 110 -16.29 21.33 6.36
C GLY A 110 -17.81 21.38 6.42
N ASP A 111 -18.31 22.38 7.14
CA ASP A 111 -19.71 22.76 7.19
C ASP A 111 -19.86 24.27 6.93
N ASP A 112 -21.09 24.77 6.98
CA ASP A 112 -21.42 26.18 6.72
C ASP A 112 -20.85 27.15 7.79
N THR A 113 -20.30 26.64 8.90
CA THR A 113 -19.77 27.45 10.01
C THR A 113 -18.25 27.48 10.05
N GLU A 114 -17.59 26.36 9.79
CA GLU A 114 -16.13 26.24 9.70
C GLU A 114 -15.73 25.39 8.48
N SER A 115 -15.31 26.06 7.41
CA SER A 115 -14.78 25.41 6.20
C SER A 115 -13.27 25.61 6.06
N TYR A 116 -12.58 24.56 5.62
CA TYR A 116 -11.17 24.58 5.25
C TYR A 116 -11.08 24.51 3.73
N LYS A 117 -10.08 25.15 3.13
CA LYS A 117 -9.89 25.10 1.67
C LYS A 117 -8.61 24.35 1.35
N LEU A 118 -8.72 23.30 0.55
CA LEU A 118 -7.59 22.60 -0.05
C LEU A 118 -7.38 23.18 -1.45
N VAL A 119 -6.28 23.91 -1.64
CA VAL A 119 -5.93 24.55 -2.91
C VAL A 119 -4.87 23.71 -3.60
N ALA A 120 -5.16 23.25 -4.81
CA ALA A 120 -4.24 22.50 -5.66
C ALA A 120 -3.80 23.36 -6.85
N GLU A 121 -2.50 23.63 -6.95
CA GLU A 121 -1.87 24.34 -8.04
C GLU A 121 -1.32 23.32 -9.04
N LEU A 122 -1.88 23.30 -10.26
CA LEU A 122 -1.60 22.35 -11.33
C LEU A 122 -0.72 22.95 -12.42
N PHE A 123 0.24 23.79 -12.02
CA PHE A 123 1.21 24.42 -12.93
C PHE A 123 2.61 24.47 -12.31
N GLY A 124 3.63 24.61 -13.16
CA GLY A 124 5.03 24.66 -12.72
C GLY A 124 5.43 23.38 -11.99
N SER A 125 6.08 23.50 -10.82
CA SER A 125 6.39 22.36 -9.95
C SER A 125 5.18 21.85 -9.15
N GLY A 126 4.02 22.50 -9.26
CA GLY A 126 2.86 22.20 -8.47
C GLY A 126 2.93 22.64 -7.01
N ASN A 127 1.77 22.74 -6.37
CA ASN A 127 1.66 22.88 -4.92
C ASN A 127 0.31 22.37 -4.43
N ILE A 128 0.24 21.93 -3.18
CA ILE A 128 -1.02 21.72 -2.48
C ILE A 128 -0.97 22.42 -1.14
N LEU A 129 -2.00 23.23 -0.86
CA LEU A 129 -2.09 24.07 0.33
C LEU A 129 -3.36 23.78 1.09
N LEU A 130 -3.29 23.74 2.41
CA LEU A 130 -4.45 23.74 3.28
C LEU A 130 -4.60 25.12 3.91
N LEU A 131 -5.75 25.75 3.69
CA LEU A 131 -6.14 27.02 4.29
C LEU A 131 -7.13 26.79 5.43
N ASP A 132 -7.04 27.63 6.45
CA ASP A 132 -8.00 27.66 7.55
C ASP A 132 -9.28 28.44 7.18
N PRO A 133 -10.30 28.51 8.06
CA PRO A 133 -11.54 29.26 7.80
C PRO A 133 -11.36 30.78 7.59
N LYS A 134 -10.17 31.33 7.81
CA LYS A 134 -9.83 32.74 7.59
C LYS A 134 -8.93 32.92 6.36
N ASP A 135 -8.86 31.91 5.49
CA ASP A 135 -7.99 31.88 4.31
C ASP A 135 -6.49 32.04 4.63
N THR A 136 -6.09 31.68 5.86
CA THR A 136 -4.68 31.71 6.28
C THR A 136 -4.03 30.37 5.97
N ILE A 137 -2.80 30.39 5.43
CA ILE A 137 -2.05 29.19 5.06
C ILE A 137 -1.70 28.39 6.31
N PHE A 138 -2.36 27.24 6.47
CA PHE A 138 -2.12 26.34 7.59
C PHE A 138 -0.92 25.43 7.32
N THR A 139 -0.85 24.83 6.13
CA THR A 139 0.31 24.08 5.64
C THR A 139 0.36 24.06 4.12
N ALA A 140 1.53 23.86 3.54
CA ALA A 140 1.73 23.70 2.10
C ALA A 140 2.80 22.63 1.81
N MET A 141 2.73 22.02 0.62
CA MET A 141 3.76 21.12 0.12
C MET A 141 5.08 21.85 -0.12
N HIS A 142 5.01 23.04 -0.73
CA HIS A 142 6.15 23.90 -0.94
C HIS A 142 5.89 25.31 -0.43
N TYR A 143 6.76 25.79 0.47
CA TYR A 143 6.78 27.18 0.92
C TYR A 143 7.72 28.00 0.05
N LYS A 144 7.27 29.17 -0.39
CA LYS A 144 8.03 30.04 -1.28
C LYS A 144 7.63 31.50 -1.11
N ARG A 145 8.61 32.39 -1.01
CA ARG A 145 8.40 33.83 -1.20
C ARG A 145 8.58 34.17 -2.68
N MET A 146 7.58 34.77 -3.30
CA MET A 146 7.62 35.15 -4.72
C MET A 146 7.42 36.66 -4.87
N ARG A 147 7.64 37.16 -6.09
CA ARG A 147 7.46 38.58 -6.39
C ARG A 147 6.02 39.04 -6.18
N ASP A 148 5.06 38.22 -6.62
CA ASP A 148 3.66 38.62 -6.69
C ASP A 148 2.83 38.15 -5.48
N ARG A 149 3.28 37.13 -4.74
CA ARG A 149 2.63 36.62 -3.51
C ARG A 149 3.59 35.78 -2.66
N ASN A 150 3.27 35.61 -1.38
CA ASN A 150 3.98 34.68 -0.49
C ASN A 150 3.16 33.43 -0.23
N ILE A 151 3.83 32.27 -0.21
CA ILE A 151 3.30 31.02 0.31
C ILE A 151 4.14 30.65 1.52
N VAL A 152 3.72 31.10 2.70
CA VAL A 152 4.41 30.84 3.96
C VAL A 152 3.39 30.56 5.08
N PRO A 153 3.76 29.80 6.12
CA PRO A 153 2.81 29.45 7.18
C PRO A 153 2.26 30.69 7.90
N LYS A 154 0.97 30.65 8.25
CA LYS A 154 0.26 31.69 9.03
C LYS A 154 0.11 33.05 8.34
N GLU A 155 0.44 33.17 7.07
CA GLU A 155 0.10 34.36 6.26
C GLU A 155 -1.22 34.12 5.50
N LEU A 156 -1.94 35.21 5.20
CA LEU A 156 -3.16 35.17 4.37
C LEU A 156 -2.79 34.68 2.96
N PHE A 157 -3.59 33.76 2.41
CA PHE A 157 -3.37 33.25 1.07
C PHE A 157 -3.85 34.25 0.02
N GLU A 158 -3.02 34.45 -1.00
CA GLU A 158 -3.34 35.27 -2.17
C GLU A 158 -3.23 34.43 -3.44
N PHE A 159 -4.19 34.61 -4.36
CA PHE A 159 -4.14 34.02 -5.69
C PHE A 159 -3.09 34.73 -6.57
N PRO A 160 -2.52 34.05 -7.59
CA PRO A 160 -1.68 34.75 -8.55
C PRO A 160 -2.51 35.79 -9.34
N PRO A 161 -1.86 36.82 -9.91
CA PRO A 161 -2.56 37.81 -10.71
C PRO A 161 -3.17 37.17 -11.96
N LEU A 162 -4.41 37.53 -12.26
CA LEU A 162 -5.12 37.08 -13.45
C LEU A 162 -4.39 37.48 -14.73
N ARG A 163 -4.51 36.61 -15.74
CA ARG A 163 -3.93 36.82 -17.08
C ARG A 163 -5.02 36.67 -18.13
N GLY A 164 -4.88 37.44 -19.20
CA GLY A 164 -5.77 37.37 -20.35
C GLY A 164 -7.17 37.94 -20.11
N GLU A 165 -7.95 37.98 -21.18
CA GLU A 165 -9.38 38.29 -21.21
C GLU A 165 -10.21 37.02 -21.05
N ASP A 166 -11.45 37.15 -20.57
CA ASP A 166 -12.36 36.01 -20.41
C ASP A 166 -12.77 35.43 -21.77
N LEU A 167 -12.33 34.20 -22.04
CA LEU A 167 -12.63 33.43 -23.26
C LEU A 167 -14.14 33.39 -23.57
N PHE A 168 -14.99 33.27 -22.54
CA PHE A 168 -16.44 33.12 -22.73
C PHE A 168 -17.18 34.45 -22.85
N GLY A 169 -16.52 35.55 -22.46
CA GLY A 169 -17.04 36.91 -22.54
C GLY A 169 -16.71 37.62 -23.85
N ILE A 170 -15.84 37.04 -24.70
CA ILE A 170 -15.47 37.63 -25.99
C ILE A 170 -16.66 37.53 -26.94
N ASP A 171 -17.18 38.69 -27.33
CA ASP A 171 -18.20 38.79 -28.37
C ASP A 171 -17.58 38.72 -29.78
N SER A 172 -18.45 38.50 -30.76
CA SER A 172 -18.07 38.41 -32.16
C SER A 172 -17.53 39.72 -32.73
N GLU A 173 -17.54 40.85 -32.02
CA GLU A 173 -17.01 42.13 -32.51
C GLU A 173 -15.61 42.40 -31.92
N SER A 174 -15.36 42.03 -30.67
CA SER A 174 -14.13 42.23 -29.88
C SER A 174 -12.97 41.29 -30.21
N PHE A 175 -13.20 40.14 -30.88
CA PHE A 175 -12.07 39.24 -31.21
C PHE A 175 -10.95 39.92 -32.05
N GLY A 176 -11.29 40.94 -32.86
CA GLY A 176 -10.28 41.71 -33.58
C GLY A 176 -9.31 42.47 -32.66
N SER A 177 -9.79 42.99 -31.53
CA SER A 177 -8.93 43.69 -30.55
C SER A 177 -8.02 42.74 -29.77
N VAL A 178 -8.42 41.48 -29.59
CA VAL A 178 -7.57 40.44 -28.97
C VAL A 178 -6.28 40.23 -29.76
N LEU A 179 -6.36 40.28 -31.10
CA LEU A 179 -5.21 40.10 -31.98
C LEU A 179 -4.45 41.42 -32.24
N ALA A 180 -5.10 42.57 -32.05
CA ALA A 180 -4.51 43.87 -32.37
C ALA A 180 -3.14 44.10 -31.70
N ASP A 181 -2.25 44.77 -32.42
CA ASP A 181 -0.91 45.18 -31.99
C ASP A 181 0.05 44.04 -31.57
N SER A 182 -0.31 42.77 -31.81
CA SER A 182 0.57 41.63 -31.57
C SER A 182 1.60 41.48 -32.69
N LYS A 183 2.85 41.21 -32.31
CA LYS A 183 3.95 40.85 -33.22
C LYS A 183 4.31 39.37 -33.16
N ALA A 184 3.51 38.56 -32.47
CA ALA A 184 3.74 37.13 -32.32
C ALA A 184 2.95 36.32 -33.36
N ASN A 185 3.16 35.00 -33.37
CA ASN A 185 2.28 34.10 -34.11
C ASN A 185 0.90 33.96 -33.46
N ILE A 186 -0.06 33.40 -34.20
CA ILE A 186 -1.45 33.21 -33.75
C ILE A 186 -1.49 32.47 -32.41
N VAL A 187 -0.82 31.32 -32.30
CA VAL A 187 -0.85 30.48 -31.09
C VAL A 187 -0.38 31.25 -29.86
N ARG A 188 0.78 31.92 -29.95
CA ARG A 188 1.33 32.68 -28.82
C ARG A 188 0.46 33.89 -28.46
N THR A 189 -0.16 34.53 -29.45
CA THR A 189 -1.08 35.65 -29.23
C THR A 189 -2.33 35.17 -28.49
N LEU A 190 -3.01 34.15 -29.01
CA LEU A 190 -4.20 33.58 -28.38
C LEU A 190 -3.90 33.06 -26.98
N ALA A 191 -2.83 32.28 -26.79
CA ALA A 191 -2.47 31.74 -25.49
C ALA A 191 -2.24 32.84 -24.43
N SER A 192 -1.53 33.91 -24.80
CA SER A 192 -1.23 35.00 -23.86
C SER A 192 -2.40 35.94 -23.60
N ARG A 193 -3.27 36.16 -24.60
CA ARG A 193 -4.38 37.11 -24.53
C ARG A 193 -5.67 36.49 -23.99
N LEU A 194 -5.89 35.19 -24.21
CA LEU A 194 -7.09 34.47 -23.80
C LEU A 194 -6.85 33.54 -22.59
N ASN A 195 -5.60 33.47 -22.11
CA ASN A 195 -5.19 32.55 -21.05
C ASN A 195 -5.60 31.10 -21.36
N ILE A 196 -5.33 30.59 -22.56
CA ILE A 196 -5.58 29.19 -22.93
C ILE A 196 -4.27 28.50 -23.30
N ASP A 197 -4.24 27.17 -23.23
CA ASP A 197 -3.07 26.40 -23.57
C ASP A 197 -2.79 26.37 -25.08
N SER A 198 -1.55 26.06 -25.45
CA SER A 198 -1.11 26.03 -26.85
C SER A 198 -1.88 25.00 -27.67
N LEU A 199 -2.23 23.85 -27.09
CA LEU A 199 -2.94 22.78 -27.79
C LEU A 199 -4.36 23.22 -28.16
N SER A 200 -5.06 23.91 -27.25
CA SER A 200 -6.34 24.57 -27.55
C SER A 200 -6.21 25.63 -28.65
N CYS A 201 -5.12 26.40 -28.67
CA CYS A 201 -4.88 27.38 -29.75
C CYS A 201 -4.65 26.71 -31.10
N GLU A 202 -3.92 25.60 -31.13
CA GLU A 202 -3.69 24.82 -32.35
C GLU A 202 -4.97 24.16 -32.87
N GLU A 203 -5.86 23.71 -31.97
CA GLU A 203 -7.19 23.24 -32.35
C GLU A 203 -8.04 24.35 -32.97
N ILE A 204 -8.02 25.57 -32.40
CA ILE A 204 -8.69 26.73 -33.01
C ILE A 204 -8.14 26.97 -34.42
N CYS A 205 -6.83 26.91 -34.60
CA CYS A 205 -6.20 27.05 -35.91
C CYS A 205 -6.65 25.93 -36.89
N ALA A 206 -6.73 24.68 -36.43
CA ALA A 206 -7.21 23.54 -37.22
C ALA A 206 -8.67 23.70 -37.65
N LEU A 207 -9.57 24.09 -36.74
CA LEU A 207 -10.98 24.37 -37.03
C LEU A 207 -11.17 25.53 -38.01
N SER A 208 -10.23 26.47 -38.01
CA SER A 208 -10.17 27.59 -38.95
C SER A 208 -9.49 27.25 -40.27
N SER A 209 -8.82 26.10 -40.38
CA SER A 209 -7.94 25.78 -41.52
C SER A 209 -6.81 26.81 -41.72
N VAL A 210 -6.33 27.41 -40.63
CA VAL A 210 -5.27 28.43 -40.61
C VAL A 210 -4.00 27.81 -40.01
N SER A 211 -2.83 28.13 -40.56
CA SER A 211 -1.57 27.61 -40.01
C SER A 211 -1.24 28.27 -38.65
N PRO A 212 -0.86 27.50 -37.62
CA PRO A 212 -0.54 28.05 -36.29
C PRO A 212 0.72 28.94 -36.28
N LYS A 213 1.55 28.86 -37.33
CA LYS A 213 2.81 29.60 -37.44
C LYS A 213 2.66 30.98 -38.08
N VAL A 214 1.48 31.33 -38.59
CA VAL A 214 1.23 32.64 -39.21
C VAL A 214 1.42 33.74 -38.15
N MET A 215 2.11 34.79 -38.54
CA MET A 215 2.34 35.97 -37.70
C MET A 215 1.12 36.89 -37.76
N ILE A 216 0.73 37.46 -36.63
CA ILE A 216 -0.44 38.37 -36.58
C ILE A 216 -0.34 39.54 -37.56
N PRO A 217 0.82 40.18 -37.79
CA PRO A 217 0.93 41.24 -38.80
C PRO A 217 0.65 40.79 -40.24
N ASP A 218 0.73 39.48 -40.52
CA ASP A 218 0.59 38.91 -41.87
C ASP A 218 -0.81 38.36 -42.15
N ILE A 219 -1.75 38.45 -41.18
CA ILE A 219 -3.12 37.96 -41.37
C ILE A 219 -3.95 38.93 -42.20
N ASP A 220 -4.73 38.40 -43.15
CA ASP A 220 -5.72 39.17 -43.91
C ASP A 220 -7.12 39.11 -43.26
N ASN A 221 -8.06 39.87 -43.80
CA ASN A 221 -9.44 39.91 -43.30
C ASN A 221 -10.15 38.55 -43.39
N GLN A 222 -9.78 37.71 -44.36
CA GLN A 222 -10.35 36.38 -44.52
C GLN A 222 -9.86 35.45 -43.41
N THR A 223 -8.54 35.40 -43.18
CA THR A 223 -7.90 34.65 -42.09
C THR A 223 -8.46 35.07 -40.74
N LEU A 224 -8.65 36.38 -40.52
CA LEU A 224 -9.28 36.88 -39.31
C LEU A 224 -10.71 36.35 -39.13
N SER A 225 -11.51 36.33 -40.21
CA SER A 225 -12.87 35.81 -40.17
C SER A 225 -12.91 34.30 -39.92
N ASP A 226 -11.98 33.54 -40.51
CA ASP A 226 -11.84 32.10 -40.30
C ASP A 226 -11.40 31.75 -38.88
N LEU A 227 -10.46 32.51 -38.31
CA LEU A 227 -10.06 32.41 -36.90
C LEU A 227 -11.24 32.68 -35.96
N LYS A 228 -12.05 33.70 -36.28
CA LYS A 228 -13.27 34.02 -35.52
C LYS A 228 -14.27 32.87 -35.50
N ARG A 229 -14.49 32.24 -36.67
CA ARG A 229 -15.34 31.07 -36.82
C ARG A 229 -14.81 29.87 -36.03
N GLY A 230 -13.51 29.57 -36.15
CA GLY A 230 -12.89 28.47 -35.40
C GLY A 230 -12.94 28.67 -33.90
N LEU A 231 -12.73 29.89 -33.41
CA LEU A 231 -12.88 30.22 -31.99
C LEU A 231 -14.33 30.01 -31.53
N THR A 232 -15.32 30.47 -32.29
CA THR A 232 -16.73 30.32 -31.93
C THR A 232 -17.15 28.85 -31.89
N GLU A 233 -16.70 28.06 -32.85
CA GLU A 233 -16.90 26.61 -32.87
C GLU A 233 -16.24 25.94 -31.65
N PHE A 234 -15.00 26.30 -31.35
CA PHE A 234 -14.29 25.78 -30.18
C PHE A 234 -15.02 26.11 -28.87
N ILE A 235 -15.43 27.38 -28.68
CA ILE A 235 -16.22 27.81 -27.51
C ILE A 235 -17.55 27.04 -27.43
N THR A 236 -18.20 26.77 -28.57
CA THR A 236 -19.44 25.99 -28.61
C THR A 236 -19.21 24.57 -28.10
N ARG A 237 -18.11 23.92 -28.51
CA ARG A 237 -17.70 22.59 -28.00
C ARG A 237 -17.38 22.65 -26.50
N LEU A 238 -16.68 23.67 -26.03
CA LEU A 238 -16.40 23.85 -24.60
C LEU A 238 -17.69 23.99 -23.77
N LYS A 239 -18.68 24.73 -24.27
CA LYS A 239 -19.99 24.91 -23.61
C LYS A 239 -20.82 23.63 -23.60
N ALA A 240 -20.69 22.79 -24.63
CA ALA A 240 -21.33 21.47 -24.67
C ALA A 240 -20.75 20.48 -23.65
N GLY A 241 -19.51 20.69 -23.21
CA GLY A 241 -18.83 19.86 -22.22
C GLY A 241 -18.09 18.67 -22.82
N VAL A 242 -17.79 17.67 -21.98
CA VAL A 242 -17.18 16.41 -22.41
C VAL A 242 -18.20 15.60 -23.20
N SER A 243 -17.85 15.11 -24.38
CA SER A 243 -18.76 14.34 -25.24
C SER A 243 -18.21 12.98 -25.65
N ILE A 244 -16.94 12.93 -26.05
CA ILE A 244 -16.25 11.70 -26.46
C ILE A 244 -14.83 11.78 -25.90
N PRO A 245 -14.63 11.52 -24.60
CA PRO A 245 -13.30 11.57 -24.01
C PRO A 245 -12.44 10.48 -24.66
N ASN A 246 -11.22 10.85 -25.06
CA ASN A 246 -10.37 9.97 -25.85
C ASN A 246 -8.88 10.21 -25.59
N ILE A 247 -8.07 9.19 -25.89
CA ILE A 247 -6.61 9.27 -25.96
C ILE A 247 -6.20 9.15 -27.42
N VAL A 248 -5.32 10.04 -27.86
CA VAL A 248 -4.66 10.03 -29.18
C VAL A 248 -3.40 9.17 -29.09
N LEU A 249 -3.23 8.24 -30.02
CA LEU A 249 -2.13 7.28 -30.06
C LEU A 249 -1.05 7.71 -31.09
N GLU A 250 0.22 7.37 -30.86
CA GLU A 250 1.32 7.65 -31.79
C GLU A 250 1.23 6.83 -33.10
N GLY A 251 0.56 5.67 -33.06
CA GLY A 251 0.37 4.76 -34.18
C GLY A 251 -0.74 3.74 -33.90
N GLU A 252 -1.04 2.87 -34.88
CA GLU A 252 -1.96 1.76 -34.66
C GLU A 252 -1.32 0.73 -33.71
N PRO A 253 -2.08 0.14 -32.77
CA PRO A 253 -1.56 -0.88 -31.87
C PRO A 253 -1.05 -2.06 -32.70
N SER A 254 0.24 -2.38 -32.59
CA SER A 254 0.83 -3.59 -33.17
C SER A 254 0.89 -4.70 -32.12
N GLU A 255 0.74 -5.96 -32.55
CA GLU A 255 0.85 -7.12 -31.65
C GLU A 255 2.27 -7.30 -31.04
N GLU A 256 3.27 -6.55 -31.55
CA GLU A 256 4.68 -6.63 -31.12
C GLU A 256 5.09 -5.56 -30.09
N GLU A 257 4.30 -4.49 -29.89
CA GLU A 257 4.60 -3.43 -28.92
C GLU A 257 3.90 -3.67 -27.58
N GLU A 258 4.66 -3.78 -26.49
CA GLU A 258 4.14 -4.05 -25.14
C GLU A 258 3.23 -2.93 -24.61
N GLU A 259 3.40 -1.67 -25.04
CA GLU A 259 2.53 -0.56 -24.67
C GLU A 259 2.39 0.47 -25.81
N PRO A 260 1.15 0.92 -26.14
CA PRO A 260 0.93 1.93 -27.16
C PRO A 260 1.43 3.31 -26.69
N GLY A 261 2.20 4.01 -27.53
CA GLY A 261 2.62 5.39 -27.27
C GLY A 261 1.43 6.36 -27.24
N TYR A 262 1.28 7.13 -26.15
CA TYR A 262 0.22 8.12 -25.99
C TYR A 262 0.67 9.55 -26.30
N VAL A 263 -0.11 10.26 -27.13
CA VAL A 263 0.17 11.65 -27.51
C VAL A 263 -0.56 12.64 -26.63
N ALA A 264 -1.89 12.51 -26.52
CA ALA A 264 -2.71 13.45 -25.75
C ALA A 264 -4.00 12.79 -25.23
N PHE A 265 -4.48 13.24 -24.07
CA PHE A 265 -5.85 12.98 -23.62
C PHE A 265 -6.72 14.20 -23.91
N LEU A 266 -7.93 13.96 -24.43
CA LEU A 266 -8.84 15.00 -24.92
C LEU A 266 -10.27 14.78 -24.43
N PRO A 267 -11.01 15.86 -24.10
CA PRO A 267 -12.41 15.79 -23.66
C PRO A 267 -13.40 15.52 -24.82
N PHE A 268 -12.98 15.82 -26.04
CA PHE A 268 -13.69 15.56 -27.30
C PHE A 268 -12.67 15.44 -28.42
N LYS A 269 -13.08 14.99 -29.61
CA LYS A 269 -12.17 14.83 -30.75
C LYS A 269 -11.70 16.18 -31.27
N PHE A 270 -10.38 16.36 -31.36
CA PHE A 270 -9.73 17.53 -31.93
C PHE A 270 -9.49 17.31 -33.42
N GLU A 271 -9.78 18.32 -34.24
CA GLU A 271 -9.49 18.28 -35.68
C GLU A 271 -7.97 18.22 -35.94
N LEU A 272 -7.16 18.79 -35.04
CA LEU A 272 -5.70 18.72 -35.08
C LEU A 272 -5.16 17.29 -35.23
N TYR A 273 -5.85 16.32 -34.63
CA TYR A 273 -5.43 14.91 -34.59
C TYR A 273 -6.30 13.98 -35.45
N ARG A 274 -7.05 14.51 -36.42
CA ARG A 274 -7.94 13.72 -37.30
C ARG A 274 -7.28 12.47 -37.89
N GLU A 275 -6.00 12.59 -38.27
CA GLU A 275 -5.25 11.54 -38.97
C GLU A 275 -4.58 10.53 -38.02
N LEU A 276 -4.72 10.70 -36.70
CA LEU A 276 -4.16 9.79 -35.71
C LEU A 276 -5.25 8.87 -35.12
N PRO A 277 -4.91 7.61 -34.80
CA PRO A 277 -5.83 6.71 -34.14
C PRO A 277 -6.15 7.21 -32.71
N THR A 278 -7.40 6.97 -32.28
CA THR A 278 -7.89 7.39 -30.97
C THR A 278 -8.60 6.25 -30.25
N GLN A 279 -8.40 6.13 -28.95
CA GLN A 279 -9.15 5.24 -28.06
C GLN A 279 -10.16 6.04 -27.24
N THR A 280 -11.43 5.65 -27.20
CA THR A 280 -12.49 6.35 -26.47
C THR A 280 -12.78 5.73 -25.11
N PHE A 281 -13.29 6.55 -24.18
CA PHE A 281 -13.62 6.16 -22.81
C PHE A 281 -15.02 6.63 -22.41
N ASP A 282 -15.56 6.11 -21.30
CA ASP A 282 -16.89 6.51 -20.81
C ASP A 282 -16.85 7.83 -20.03
N SER A 283 -15.72 8.12 -19.38
CA SER A 283 -15.52 9.37 -18.62
C SER A 283 -14.19 10.03 -18.95
N PHE A 284 -14.09 11.33 -18.68
CA PHE A 284 -12.84 12.04 -18.90
C PHE A 284 -11.79 11.64 -17.87
N SER A 285 -12.20 11.32 -16.63
CA SER A 285 -11.29 10.74 -15.65
C SER A 285 -10.68 9.43 -16.13
N GLN A 286 -11.44 8.54 -16.78
CA GLN A 286 -10.89 7.28 -17.30
C GLN A 286 -9.84 7.49 -18.38
N ALA A 287 -10.06 8.44 -19.30
CA ALA A 287 -9.07 8.80 -20.31
C ALA A 287 -7.79 9.35 -19.66
N ILE A 288 -7.91 10.19 -18.62
CA ILE A 288 -6.75 10.73 -17.89
C ILE A 288 -6.05 9.62 -17.07
N ASP A 289 -6.81 8.78 -16.37
CA ASP A 289 -6.29 7.70 -15.52
C ASP A 289 -5.51 6.68 -16.37
N GLN A 290 -6.02 6.34 -17.57
CA GLN A 290 -5.32 5.47 -18.52
C GLN A 290 -4.09 6.16 -19.14
N PHE A 291 -4.19 7.44 -19.51
CA PHE A 291 -3.08 8.17 -20.15
C PHE A 291 -1.84 8.25 -19.25
N PHE A 292 -2.03 8.55 -17.97
CA PHE A 292 -0.94 8.70 -17.01
C PHE A 292 -0.57 7.38 -16.32
N GLY A 293 -1.49 6.41 -16.26
CA GLY A 293 -1.29 5.13 -15.59
C GLY A 293 -0.88 5.24 -14.12
N VAL A 294 -0.21 4.18 -13.65
CA VAL A 294 0.45 4.10 -12.34
C VAL A 294 1.94 3.97 -12.60
N SER A 295 2.73 4.96 -12.17
CA SER A 295 4.18 4.93 -12.37
C SER A 295 4.88 3.89 -11.46
N GLU A 296 6.08 3.44 -11.84
CA GLU A 296 6.87 2.49 -11.03
C GLU A 296 7.17 3.03 -9.61
N GLY A 297 7.43 4.33 -9.47
CA GLY A 297 7.62 4.99 -8.17
C GLY A 297 6.35 5.05 -7.29
N GLU A 298 5.16 4.83 -7.86
CA GLU A 298 3.90 4.67 -7.09
C GLU A 298 3.70 3.22 -6.59
N LEU A 299 4.45 2.26 -7.14
CA LEU A 299 4.40 0.84 -6.79
C LEU A 299 5.49 0.46 -5.78
N GLU A 300 6.63 1.15 -5.81
CA GLU A 300 7.76 0.94 -4.91
C GLU A 300 7.56 1.69 -3.58
N ASP A 301 7.61 0.98 -2.45
CA ASP A 301 7.71 1.61 -1.13
C ASP A 301 9.16 2.08 -0.96
N GLU A 302 9.53 3.20 -1.61
CA GLU A 302 10.87 3.81 -1.55
C GLU A 302 11.36 3.92 -0.10
N GLN A 303 10.45 4.26 0.82
CA GLN A 303 10.73 4.31 2.26
C GLN A 303 11.04 2.94 2.87
N ALA A 304 10.41 1.85 2.40
CA ALA A 304 10.77 0.51 2.83
C ALA A 304 12.14 0.10 2.30
N GLN A 305 12.50 0.44 1.07
CA GLN A 305 13.84 0.20 0.54
C GLN A 305 14.91 1.01 1.30
N GLU A 306 14.64 2.27 1.61
CA GLU A 306 15.53 3.10 2.43
C GLU A 306 15.70 2.54 3.85
N ALA A 307 14.59 2.17 4.51
CA ALA A 307 14.63 1.56 5.84
C ALA A 307 15.36 0.20 5.86
N LEU A 308 15.19 -0.59 4.80
CA LEU A 308 15.93 -1.85 4.61
C LEU A 308 17.43 -1.59 4.43
N SER A 309 17.80 -0.56 3.65
CA SER A 309 19.19 -0.13 3.45
C SER A 309 19.83 0.37 4.75
N GLU A 310 19.10 1.14 5.56
CA GLU A 310 19.59 1.62 6.86
C GLU A 310 19.80 0.48 7.86
N GLU A 311 18.86 -0.45 7.98
CA GLU A 311 19.00 -1.62 8.86
C GLU A 311 20.17 -2.51 8.40
N GLN A 312 20.41 -2.65 7.08
CA GLN A 312 21.61 -3.33 6.57
C GLN A 312 22.91 -2.65 7.03
N LYS A 313 23.02 -1.32 6.86
CA LYS A 313 24.19 -0.56 7.31
C LYS A 313 24.41 -0.74 8.82
N ARG A 314 23.35 -0.72 9.61
CA ARG A 314 23.40 -0.95 11.05
C ARG A 314 23.92 -2.35 11.39
N LEU A 315 23.39 -3.40 10.75
CA LEU A 315 23.83 -4.78 10.98
C LEU A 315 25.29 -4.99 10.56
N GLN A 316 25.73 -4.36 9.48
CA GLN A 316 27.13 -4.41 9.03
C GLN A 316 28.09 -3.81 10.07
N VAL A 317 27.75 -2.64 10.63
CA VAL A 317 28.55 -2.00 11.70
C VAL A 317 28.67 -2.91 12.94
N ILE A 318 27.64 -3.69 13.27
CA ILE A 318 27.68 -4.65 14.38
C ILE A 318 28.66 -5.80 14.07
N ILE A 319 28.63 -6.34 12.85
CA ILE A 319 29.53 -7.41 12.41
C ILE A 319 30.99 -6.94 12.47
N ASP A 320 31.28 -5.75 11.98
CA ASP A 320 32.65 -5.20 11.94
C ASP A 320 33.23 -5.06 13.35
N LYS A 321 32.46 -4.51 14.30
CA LYS A 321 32.86 -4.40 15.71
C LYS A 321 33.11 -5.76 16.37
N GLN A 322 32.33 -6.79 16.03
CA GLN A 322 32.55 -8.12 16.59
C GLN A 322 33.79 -8.81 16.00
N ASN A 323 34.07 -8.61 14.71
CA ASN A 323 35.29 -9.12 14.07
C ASN A 323 36.56 -8.51 14.69
N GLU A 324 36.56 -7.21 14.94
CA GLU A 324 37.69 -6.52 15.59
C GLU A 324 37.95 -7.08 17.01
N SER A 325 36.88 -7.26 17.79
CA SER A 325 36.95 -7.87 19.13
C SER A 325 37.46 -9.31 19.10
N ILE A 326 37.03 -10.12 18.12
CA ILE A 326 37.52 -11.48 17.91
C ILE A 326 39.03 -11.48 17.65
N GLY A 327 39.54 -10.58 16.82
CA GLY A 327 40.97 -10.46 16.53
C GLY A 327 41.81 -10.30 17.79
N GLY A 328 41.38 -9.41 18.70
CA GLY A 328 42.05 -9.21 19.99
C GLY A 328 41.98 -10.43 20.92
N LEU A 329 40.86 -11.14 20.93
CA LEU A 329 40.69 -12.35 21.76
C LEU A 329 41.53 -13.53 21.25
N VAL A 330 41.68 -13.69 19.93
CA VAL A 330 42.52 -14.73 19.32
C VAL A 330 43.99 -14.52 19.69
N LEU A 331 44.50 -13.29 19.50
CA LEU A 331 45.88 -12.95 19.90
C LEU A 331 46.12 -13.17 21.39
N LYS A 332 45.12 -12.88 22.24
CA LYS A 332 45.19 -13.16 23.68
C LYS A 332 45.23 -14.65 23.99
N ALA A 333 44.41 -15.45 23.31
CA ALA A 333 44.36 -16.91 23.49
C ALA A 333 45.71 -17.55 23.11
N GLU A 334 46.28 -17.17 21.97
CA GLU A 334 47.59 -17.65 21.49
C GLU A 334 48.70 -17.31 22.48
N LYS A 335 48.75 -16.06 22.97
CA LYS A 335 49.74 -15.63 23.97
C LYS A 335 49.64 -16.42 25.27
N MET A 336 48.43 -16.62 25.79
CA MET A 336 48.22 -17.35 27.05
C MET A 336 48.53 -18.85 26.92
N ARG A 337 48.24 -19.43 25.76
CA ARG A 337 48.56 -20.83 25.47
C ARG A 337 50.07 -21.04 25.37
N LEU A 338 50.76 -20.19 24.61
CA LEU A 338 52.22 -20.20 24.52
C LEU A 338 52.87 -20.00 25.89
N ALA A 339 52.34 -19.10 26.72
CA ALA A 339 52.81 -18.92 28.09
C ALA A 339 52.69 -20.21 28.91
N GLY A 340 51.55 -20.90 28.87
CA GLY A 340 51.37 -22.19 29.53
C GLY A 340 52.36 -23.27 29.06
N GLU A 341 52.59 -23.37 27.75
CA GLU A 341 53.55 -24.31 27.15
C GLU A 341 55.00 -24.01 27.56
N LEU A 342 55.37 -22.73 27.62
CA LEU A 342 56.69 -22.29 28.07
C LEU A 342 56.90 -22.55 29.57
N ILE A 343 55.87 -22.36 30.40
CA ILE A 343 55.95 -22.68 31.84
C ILE A 343 56.22 -24.18 32.05
N TYR A 344 55.55 -25.05 31.30
CA TYR A 344 55.84 -26.50 31.34
C TYR A 344 57.22 -26.86 30.79
N SER A 345 57.65 -26.19 29.71
CA SER A 345 58.96 -26.47 29.10
C SER A 345 60.13 -26.09 30.02
N TYR A 346 59.95 -25.05 30.85
CA TYR A 346 60.93 -24.54 31.81
C TYR A 346 60.55 -24.86 33.26
N PHE A 347 59.89 -26.01 33.48
CA PHE A 347 59.31 -26.37 34.76
C PHE A 347 60.32 -26.32 35.93
N THR A 348 61.47 -27.00 35.80
CA THR A 348 62.47 -27.10 36.86
C THR A 348 63.09 -25.73 37.23
N PRO A 349 63.59 -24.91 36.27
CA PRO A 349 64.10 -23.57 36.59
C PRO A 349 63.07 -22.64 37.22
N ILE A 350 61.79 -22.72 36.80
CA ILE A 350 60.72 -21.88 37.35
C ILE A 350 60.35 -22.35 38.76
N GLN A 351 60.34 -23.66 39.00
CA GLN A 351 60.07 -24.23 40.32
C GLN A 351 61.11 -23.77 41.34
N GLU A 352 62.39 -23.92 41.03
CA GLU A 352 63.48 -23.45 41.89
C GLU A 352 63.36 -21.96 42.21
N LEU A 353 63.00 -21.17 41.21
CA LEU A 353 62.84 -19.73 41.34
C LEU A 353 61.65 -19.36 42.24
N LEU A 354 60.48 -19.96 42.03
CA LEU A 354 59.29 -19.74 42.85
C LEU A 354 59.52 -20.19 44.30
N GLU A 355 60.13 -21.35 44.53
CA GLU A 355 60.48 -21.84 45.87
C GLU A 355 61.47 -20.90 46.58
N THR A 356 62.48 -20.41 45.85
CA THR A 356 63.48 -19.46 46.40
C THR A 356 62.81 -18.15 46.84
N VAL A 357 61.93 -17.59 46.00
CA VAL A 357 61.21 -16.35 46.30
C VAL A 357 60.21 -16.57 47.44
N THR A 358 59.49 -17.69 47.43
CA THR A 358 58.48 -18.02 48.45
C THR A 358 59.11 -18.25 49.81
N LYS A 359 60.23 -18.97 49.87
CA LYS A 359 60.98 -19.22 51.10
C LYS A 359 61.57 -17.95 51.68
N ALA A 360 62.17 -17.10 50.84
CA ALA A 360 62.68 -15.80 51.26
C ALA A 360 61.57 -14.90 51.86
N ARG A 361 60.35 -14.98 51.31
CA ARG A 361 59.18 -14.29 51.86
C ARG A 361 58.69 -14.90 53.18
N ALA A 362 58.70 -16.22 53.32
CA ALA A 362 58.34 -16.92 54.56
C ALA A 362 59.31 -16.60 55.71
N ASP A 363 60.60 -16.41 55.39
CA ASP A 363 61.65 -16.01 56.32
C ASP A 363 61.61 -14.50 56.69
N GLY A 364 60.61 -13.75 56.20
CA GLY A 364 60.39 -12.35 56.55
C GLY A 364 61.27 -11.34 55.81
N ILE A 365 61.95 -11.74 54.73
CA ILE A 365 62.84 -10.87 53.96
C ILE A 365 62.04 -9.83 53.17
N ALA A 366 62.50 -8.57 53.20
CA ALA A 366 61.90 -7.46 52.47
C ALA A 366 62.07 -7.62 50.95
N TRP A 367 61.10 -7.14 50.17
CA TRP A 367 61.09 -7.28 48.71
C TRP A 367 62.32 -6.68 48.02
N ASP A 368 62.81 -5.54 48.49
CA ASP A 368 63.99 -4.88 47.94
C ASP A 368 65.24 -5.75 48.06
N GLU A 369 65.35 -6.50 49.16
CA GLU A 369 66.47 -7.41 49.39
C GLU A 369 66.36 -8.69 48.55
N ILE A 370 65.13 -9.18 48.32
CA ILE A 370 64.88 -10.32 47.40
C ILE A 370 65.27 -9.94 45.97
N ILE A 371 64.92 -8.73 45.52
CA ILE A 371 65.28 -8.22 44.19
C ILE A 371 66.80 -8.11 44.06
N GLN A 372 67.49 -7.55 45.06
CA GLN A 372 68.95 -7.45 45.06
C GLN A 372 69.64 -8.82 44.98
N ARG A 373 69.16 -9.82 45.74
CA ARG A 373 69.71 -11.18 45.71
C ARG A 373 69.53 -11.86 44.35
N ILE A 374 68.40 -11.62 43.68
CA ILE A 374 68.15 -12.14 42.33
C ILE A 374 69.06 -11.45 41.30
N ASP A 375 69.27 -10.14 41.41
CA ASP A 375 70.18 -9.41 40.52
C ASP A 375 71.66 -9.78 40.72
N GLU A 376 72.07 -10.11 41.95
CA GLU A 376 73.38 -10.70 42.22
C GLU A 376 73.49 -12.11 41.61
N GLY A 377 72.44 -12.93 41.73
CA GLY A 377 72.32 -14.23 41.09
C GLY A 377 72.42 -14.17 39.56
N LYS A 378 71.84 -13.14 38.94
CA LYS A 378 71.98 -12.85 37.50
C LYS A 378 73.44 -12.55 37.13
N ARG A 379 74.12 -11.69 37.89
CA ARG A 379 75.55 -11.34 37.64
C ARG A 379 76.47 -12.54 37.79
N ARG A 380 76.11 -13.49 38.65
CA ARG A 380 76.84 -14.75 38.87
C ARG A 380 76.49 -15.85 37.85
N GLY A 381 75.57 -15.59 36.92
CA GLY A 381 75.21 -16.51 35.84
C GLY A 381 74.34 -17.70 36.28
N ILE A 382 73.56 -17.55 37.36
CA ILE A 382 72.65 -18.61 37.81
C ILE A 382 71.49 -18.75 36.80
N PRO A 383 71.28 -19.94 36.19
CA PRO A 383 70.32 -20.13 35.10
C PRO A 383 68.88 -19.69 35.44
N SER A 384 68.39 -19.99 36.64
CA SER A 384 67.03 -19.61 37.09
C SER A 384 66.89 -18.11 37.38
N ALA A 385 67.96 -17.45 37.89
CA ALA A 385 67.95 -16.01 38.13
C ALA A 385 67.99 -15.19 36.83
N THR A 386 68.67 -15.68 35.79
CA THR A 386 68.74 -15.03 34.47
C THR A 386 67.41 -15.00 33.72
N LEU A 387 66.45 -15.84 34.10
CA LEU A 387 65.10 -15.84 33.52
C LEU A 387 64.23 -14.69 34.05
N VAL A 388 64.56 -14.11 35.20
CA VAL A 388 63.74 -13.06 35.82
C VAL A 388 63.93 -11.73 35.08
N GLU A 389 62.86 -11.21 34.50
CA GLU A 389 62.88 -9.89 33.87
C GLU A 389 62.55 -8.79 34.89
N ARG A 390 61.42 -8.95 35.61
CA ARG A 390 61.01 -8.04 36.70
C ARG A 390 60.18 -8.76 37.74
N ILE A 391 60.18 -8.23 38.97
CA ILE A 391 59.28 -8.63 40.04
C ILE A 391 58.37 -7.43 40.35
N MET A 392 57.07 -7.69 40.51
CA MET A 392 56.03 -6.69 40.80
C MET A 392 55.41 -7.01 42.18
N PRO A 393 56.02 -6.53 43.28
CA PRO A 393 55.62 -6.87 44.64
C PRO A 393 54.17 -6.52 44.98
N SER A 394 53.66 -5.41 44.43
CA SER A 394 52.31 -4.90 44.67
C SER A 394 51.21 -5.79 44.11
N GLN A 395 51.50 -6.58 43.07
CA GLN A 395 50.56 -7.52 42.47
C GLN A 395 50.82 -8.98 42.89
N GLY A 396 51.97 -9.25 43.50
CA GLY A 396 52.41 -10.62 43.75
C GLY A 396 52.69 -11.36 42.45
N GLU A 397 53.30 -10.68 41.47
CA GLU A 397 53.62 -11.27 40.17
C GLU A 397 55.10 -11.08 39.83
N MET A 398 55.64 -12.00 39.04
CA MET A 398 57.00 -11.96 38.52
C MET A 398 56.98 -12.25 37.03
N THR A 399 57.55 -11.36 36.22
CA THR A 399 57.72 -11.59 34.79
C THR A 399 59.03 -12.30 34.55
N VAL A 400 58.97 -13.45 33.87
CA VAL A 400 60.12 -14.20 33.41
C VAL A 400 60.19 -14.17 31.89
N ASN A 401 61.40 -14.07 31.34
CA ASN A 401 61.64 -14.15 29.91
C ASN A 401 61.99 -15.59 29.52
N LEU A 402 61.08 -16.24 28.80
CA LEU A 402 61.22 -17.61 28.31
C LEU A 402 61.29 -17.57 26.79
N LYS A 403 62.47 -17.86 26.21
CA LYS A 403 62.74 -17.78 24.75
C LYS A 403 62.30 -16.46 24.09
N GLY A 404 62.54 -15.32 24.74
CA GLY A 404 62.16 -14.00 24.20
C GLY A 404 60.69 -13.64 24.40
N THR A 405 59.90 -14.47 25.09
CA THR A 405 58.51 -14.17 25.48
C THR A 405 58.46 -13.84 26.97
N ALA A 406 57.93 -12.68 27.30
CA ALA A 406 57.68 -12.27 28.68
C ALA A 406 56.41 -12.95 29.22
N VAL A 407 56.57 -13.81 30.24
CA VAL A 407 55.50 -14.58 30.89
C VAL A 407 55.34 -14.11 32.33
N SER A 408 54.12 -13.76 32.75
CA SER A 408 53.84 -13.39 34.14
C SER A 408 53.50 -14.64 34.97
N LEU A 409 54.09 -14.73 36.15
CA LEU A 409 53.91 -15.81 37.12
C LEU A 409 53.42 -15.23 38.45
N ASP A 410 52.38 -15.81 39.03
CA ASP A 410 51.97 -15.53 40.40
C ASP A 410 52.88 -16.32 41.36
N ILE A 411 53.58 -15.57 42.22
CA ILE A 411 54.55 -16.12 43.18
C ILE A 411 53.88 -16.93 44.31
N ARG A 412 52.56 -16.83 44.48
CA ARG A 412 51.80 -17.54 45.52
C ARG A 412 51.35 -18.92 45.06
N LEU A 413 51.51 -19.21 43.77
CA LEU A 413 51.00 -20.40 43.12
C LEU A 413 52.15 -21.33 42.73
N THR A 414 51.85 -22.62 42.62
CA THR A 414 52.81 -23.59 42.11
C THR A 414 53.04 -23.37 40.60
N VAL A 415 54.09 -24.00 40.05
CA VAL A 415 54.35 -23.97 38.60
C VAL A 415 53.16 -24.56 37.83
N GLN A 416 52.58 -25.65 38.34
CA GLN A 416 51.43 -26.32 37.77
C GLN A 416 50.20 -25.42 37.77
N ASP A 417 49.94 -24.71 38.87
CA ASP A 417 48.80 -23.80 38.98
C ASP A 417 48.96 -22.58 38.06
N ASN A 418 50.17 -22.03 37.94
CA ASN A 418 50.47 -20.95 37.00
C ASN A 418 50.25 -21.39 35.54
N ALA A 419 50.73 -22.58 35.18
CA ALA A 419 50.50 -23.15 33.86
C ALA A 419 49.01 -23.42 33.60
N SER A 420 48.30 -23.99 34.58
CA SER A 420 46.86 -24.24 34.51
C SER A 420 46.08 -22.94 34.34
N MET A 421 46.42 -21.89 35.07
CA MET A 421 45.81 -20.57 34.92
C MET A 421 45.99 -19.99 33.52
N ALA A 422 47.18 -20.13 32.93
CA ALA A 422 47.43 -19.69 31.56
C ALA A 422 46.58 -20.46 30.55
N PHE A 423 46.49 -21.79 30.66
CA PHE A 423 45.62 -22.61 29.81
C PHE A 423 44.13 -22.32 30.01
N ASP A 424 43.68 -22.10 31.25
CA ASP A 424 42.30 -21.74 31.55
C ASP A 424 41.93 -20.37 30.98
N GLN A 425 42.85 -19.41 31.03
CA GLN A 425 42.67 -18.10 30.40
C GLN A 425 42.61 -18.20 28.86
N ALA A 426 43.45 -19.05 28.26
CA ALA A 426 43.40 -19.34 26.84
C ALA A 426 42.05 -19.96 26.45
N LYS A 427 41.61 -21.01 27.16
CA LYS A 427 40.33 -21.69 26.93
C LYS A 427 39.13 -20.76 27.13
N LYS A 428 39.17 -19.86 28.12
CA LYS A 428 38.15 -18.81 28.31
C LYS A 428 38.11 -17.82 27.14
N ALA A 429 39.26 -17.42 26.61
CA ALA A 429 39.32 -16.56 25.43
C ALA A 429 38.80 -17.27 24.17
N GLU A 430 39.19 -18.52 23.93
CA GLU A 430 38.70 -19.37 22.84
C GLU A 430 37.17 -19.57 22.89
N SER A 431 36.62 -19.84 24.08
CA SER A 431 35.17 -19.96 24.28
C SER A 431 34.41 -18.66 24.00
N ARG A 432 35.01 -17.50 24.28
CA ARG A 432 34.43 -16.20 23.91
C ARG A 432 34.48 -15.97 22.41
N VAL A 433 35.55 -16.38 21.74
CA VAL A 433 35.68 -16.33 20.27
C VAL A 433 34.60 -17.19 19.61
N SER A 434 34.37 -18.42 20.07
CA SER A 434 33.34 -19.29 19.50
C SER A 434 31.93 -18.72 19.70
N GLY A 435 31.64 -18.17 20.87
CA GLY A 435 30.38 -17.47 21.14
C GLY A 435 30.15 -16.26 20.24
N ALA A 436 31.19 -15.43 20.04
CA ALA A 436 31.12 -14.26 19.15
C ALA A 436 30.94 -14.67 17.68
N ARG A 437 31.65 -15.69 17.19
CA ARG A 437 31.48 -16.21 15.82
C ARG A 437 30.05 -16.70 15.55
N MET A 438 29.43 -17.37 16.51
CA MET A 438 28.04 -17.82 16.39
C MET A 438 27.05 -16.63 16.30
N GLN A 439 27.31 -15.53 17.00
CA GLN A 439 26.50 -14.31 16.90
C GLN A 439 26.68 -13.61 15.54
N ILE A 440 27.90 -13.57 15.02
CA ILE A 440 28.17 -13.06 13.67
C ILE A 440 27.41 -13.87 12.61
N GLU A 441 27.45 -15.21 12.68
CA GLU A 441 26.68 -16.06 11.75
C GLU A 441 25.18 -15.79 11.79
N LYS A 442 24.59 -15.68 12.98
CA LYS A 442 23.17 -15.32 13.13
C LYS A 442 22.86 -13.94 12.52
N THR A 443 23.77 -12.99 12.70
CA THR A 443 23.61 -11.63 12.16
C THR A 443 23.76 -11.61 10.64
N LYS A 444 24.70 -12.37 10.07
CA LYS A 444 24.87 -12.55 8.62
C LYS A 444 23.66 -13.21 7.98
N ALA A 445 23.13 -14.29 8.58
CA ALA A 445 21.92 -14.94 8.10
C ALA A 445 20.70 -14.01 8.12
N LYS A 446 20.60 -13.11 9.12
CA LYS A 446 19.58 -12.05 9.14
C LYS A 446 19.77 -11.06 7.98
N MET A 447 21.01 -10.69 7.69
CA MET A 447 21.36 -9.76 6.62
C MET A 447 21.10 -10.35 5.21
N GLU A 448 21.42 -11.62 4.99
CA GLU A 448 21.10 -12.34 3.73
C GLU A 448 19.59 -12.44 3.51
N ARG A 449 18.81 -12.75 4.56
CA ARG A 449 17.34 -12.76 4.46
C ARG A 449 16.78 -11.39 4.05
N LEU A 450 17.39 -10.31 4.56
CA LEU A 450 17.03 -8.95 4.18
C LEU A 450 17.45 -8.62 2.74
N GLN A 451 18.57 -9.16 2.24
CA GLN A 451 18.98 -9.00 0.84
C GLN A 451 18.06 -9.74 -0.13
N VAL A 452 17.67 -10.98 0.17
CA VAL A 452 16.73 -11.75 -0.67
C VAL A 452 15.38 -11.03 -0.77
N SER A 453 14.89 -10.42 0.32
CA SER A 453 13.65 -9.63 0.28
C SER A 453 13.72 -8.34 -0.56
N ILE A 454 14.93 -7.89 -0.92
CA ILE A 454 15.15 -6.73 -1.80
C ILE A 454 15.41 -7.19 -3.25
N ALA A 455 16.14 -8.31 -3.41
CA ALA A 455 16.57 -8.83 -4.70
C ALA A 455 15.50 -9.67 -5.42
N GLU A 456 14.47 -10.14 -4.72
CA GLU A 456 13.20 -10.50 -5.34
C GLU A 456 12.35 -9.23 -5.42
N PRO A 457 12.42 -8.45 -6.53
CA PRO A 457 11.28 -7.61 -6.83
C PRO A 457 10.09 -8.57 -6.92
N GLU A 458 9.06 -8.36 -6.09
CA GLU A 458 7.75 -8.92 -6.41
C GLU A 458 7.52 -8.55 -7.87
N THR A 459 7.58 -9.55 -8.76
CA THR A 459 7.42 -9.41 -10.20
C THR A 459 6.30 -8.42 -10.46
N LYS A 460 6.58 -7.37 -11.27
CA LYS A 460 5.64 -6.30 -11.63
C LYS A 460 4.20 -6.82 -11.69
N LYS A 461 3.47 -6.69 -10.58
CA LYS A 461 2.06 -7.02 -10.54
C LYS A 461 1.38 -5.79 -11.09
N VAL A 462 0.98 -5.86 -12.36
CA VAL A 462 -0.02 -4.96 -12.93
C VAL A 462 -1.19 -5.00 -11.95
N GLN A 463 -1.34 -3.96 -11.14
CA GLN A 463 -2.38 -3.94 -10.12
C GLN A 463 -3.72 -3.84 -10.85
N ALA A 464 -4.41 -4.97 -10.92
CA ALA A 464 -5.73 -5.09 -11.53
C ALA A 464 -6.68 -4.02 -10.96
N LYS A 465 -7.45 -3.39 -11.86
CA LYS A 465 -8.45 -2.38 -11.50
C LYS A 465 -9.38 -2.96 -10.41
N PRO A 466 -9.57 -2.29 -9.26
CA PRO A 466 -10.43 -2.80 -8.22
C PRO A 466 -11.88 -2.85 -8.71
N ARG A 467 -12.40 -4.08 -8.84
CA ARG A 467 -13.78 -4.35 -9.25
C ARG A 467 -14.79 -3.55 -8.42
N LYS A 468 -15.76 -2.94 -9.11
CA LYS A 468 -16.95 -2.35 -8.46
C LYS A 468 -17.76 -3.47 -7.79
N LYS A 469 -17.54 -3.68 -6.49
CA LYS A 469 -18.28 -4.67 -5.68
C LYS A 469 -19.77 -4.34 -5.73
N ARG A 470 -20.60 -5.32 -6.10
CA ARG A 470 -22.05 -5.20 -6.07
C ARG A 470 -22.53 -5.01 -4.63
N TRP A 471 -23.62 -4.29 -4.43
CA TRP A 471 -24.10 -3.89 -3.11
C TRP A 471 -24.33 -5.07 -2.15
N TYR A 472 -24.67 -6.25 -2.69
CA TYR A 472 -24.95 -7.46 -1.92
C TYR A 472 -23.68 -8.21 -1.46
N GLU A 473 -22.51 -7.89 -2.00
CA GLU A 473 -21.24 -8.55 -1.65
C GLU A 473 -20.73 -8.20 -0.24
N LYS A 474 -21.34 -7.20 0.40
CA LYS A 474 -21.16 -6.94 1.83
C LYS A 474 -21.79 -8.02 2.71
N PHE A 475 -22.73 -8.80 2.17
CA PHE A 475 -23.40 -9.93 2.80
C PHE A 475 -22.77 -11.27 2.35
N ARG A 476 -23.26 -12.38 2.88
CA ARG A 476 -23.08 -13.69 2.26
C ARG A 476 -24.06 -13.77 1.09
N TRP A 477 -23.66 -14.32 -0.04
CA TRP A 477 -24.55 -14.39 -1.19
C TRP A 477 -24.17 -15.54 -2.11
N PHE A 478 -25.15 -16.01 -2.86
CA PHE A 478 -24.97 -16.86 -4.04
C PHE A 478 -26.20 -16.69 -4.96
N VAL A 479 -26.09 -17.17 -6.19
CA VAL A 479 -27.24 -17.26 -7.11
C VAL A 479 -27.69 -18.73 -7.14
N SER A 480 -28.98 -19.01 -6.98
CA SER A 480 -29.50 -20.38 -7.05
C SER A 480 -29.34 -20.96 -8.44
N SER A 481 -29.50 -22.28 -8.55
CA SER A 481 -29.53 -22.94 -9.85
C SER A 481 -30.73 -22.54 -10.73
N GLU A 482 -31.75 -21.88 -10.17
CA GLU A 482 -32.88 -21.30 -10.90
C GLU A 482 -32.73 -19.79 -11.13
N GLY A 483 -31.56 -19.19 -10.82
CA GLY A 483 -31.25 -17.80 -11.14
C GLY A 483 -31.66 -16.76 -10.09
N TYR A 484 -32.16 -17.17 -8.92
CA TYR A 484 -32.55 -16.24 -7.86
C TYR A 484 -31.33 -15.78 -7.05
N LEU A 485 -31.30 -14.51 -6.65
CA LEU A 485 -30.25 -14.00 -5.75
C LEU A 485 -30.61 -14.32 -4.29
N ILE A 486 -29.75 -15.05 -3.61
CA ILE A 486 -29.88 -15.40 -2.20
C ILE A 486 -28.85 -14.62 -1.39
N ILE A 487 -29.30 -13.96 -0.34
CA ILE A 487 -28.47 -13.08 0.50
C ILE A 487 -28.62 -13.50 1.96
N GLY A 488 -27.51 -13.59 2.68
CA GLY A 488 -27.45 -13.95 4.10
C GLY A 488 -26.63 -12.96 4.91
N GLY A 489 -27.11 -12.57 6.09
CA GLY A 489 -26.31 -11.73 6.98
C GLY A 489 -25.06 -12.45 7.49
N ARG A 490 -24.03 -11.68 7.87
CA ARG A 490 -22.74 -12.18 8.39
C ARG A 490 -22.67 -12.20 9.91
N ASP A 491 -23.46 -11.34 10.54
CA ASP A 491 -23.55 -11.11 11.97
C ASP A 491 -24.97 -10.59 12.32
N ALA A 492 -25.27 -10.42 13.61
CA ALA A 492 -26.58 -9.95 14.07
C ALA A 492 -26.97 -8.58 13.48
N LYS A 493 -26.02 -7.65 13.31
CA LYS A 493 -26.28 -6.31 12.79
C LYS A 493 -26.61 -6.32 11.29
N SER A 494 -25.88 -7.12 10.53
CA SER A 494 -26.12 -7.32 9.09
C SER A 494 -27.37 -8.15 8.82
N ASN A 495 -27.71 -9.12 9.67
CA ASN A 495 -29.00 -9.82 9.65
C ASN A 495 -30.16 -8.82 9.78
N GLU A 496 -30.11 -7.97 10.81
CA GLU A 496 -31.15 -6.95 11.04
C GLU A 496 -31.22 -5.95 9.88
N SER A 497 -30.08 -5.46 9.38
CA SER A 497 -30.06 -4.55 8.24
C SER A 497 -30.55 -5.21 6.95
N LEU A 498 -30.27 -6.49 6.72
CA LEU A 498 -30.72 -7.21 5.54
C LEU A 498 -32.25 -7.31 5.56
N ALA A 499 -32.79 -7.77 6.68
CA ALA A 499 -34.22 -8.01 6.80
C ALA A 499 -35.05 -6.73 6.92
N LYS A 500 -34.54 -5.64 7.53
CA LYS A 500 -35.25 -4.35 7.61
C LYS A 500 -35.13 -3.50 6.34
N ASN A 501 -33.95 -3.45 5.72
CA ASN A 501 -33.65 -2.45 4.69
C ASN A 501 -33.61 -3.01 3.27
N GLN A 502 -33.54 -4.33 3.07
CA GLN A 502 -33.32 -4.94 1.75
C GLN A 502 -34.38 -5.97 1.37
N MET A 503 -35.18 -6.44 2.34
CA MET A 503 -36.30 -7.35 2.11
C MET A 503 -37.50 -6.58 1.55
N SER A 504 -38.02 -7.05 0.42
CA SER A 504 -39.21 -6.54 -0.26
C SER A 504 -40.42 -7.44 0.04
N PRO A 505 -41.67 -6.97 -0.14
CA PRO A 505 -42.87 -7.76 0.18
C PRO A 505 -42.99 -9.10 -0.57
N ASN A 506 -42.41 -9.20 -1.78
CA ASN A 506 -42.45 -10.41 -2.61
C ASN A 506 -41.33 -11.42 -2.30
N ASP A 507 -40.33 -11.03 -1.53
CA ASP A 507 -39.19 -11.88 -1.22
C ASP A 507 -39.58 -13.07 -0.33
N VAL A 508 -38.66 -13.99 -0.10
CA VAL A 508 -38.85 -15.08 0.88
C VAL A 508 -37.82 -14.97 1.99
N PHE A 509 -38.29 -15.04 3.25
CA PHE A 509 -37.42 -15.06 4.44
C PHE A 509 -37.20 -16.49 4.91
N LEU A 510 -35.95 -16.87 5.14
CA LEU A 510 -35.55 -18.22 5.53
C LEU A 510 -34.56 -18.19 6.70
N HIS A 511 -34.72 -19.13 7.64
CA HIS A 511 -33.84 -19.27 8.79
C HIS A 511 -33.66 -20.75 9.16
N ALA A 512 -32.48 -21.13 9.66
CA ALA A 512 -32.28 -22.49 10.17
C ALA A 512 -32.95 -22.65 11.55
N SER A 513 -33.37 -23.86 11.92
CA SER A 513 -34.01 -24.13 13.22
C SER A 513 -33.01 -24.17 14.38
N ILE A 514 -31.73 -23.88 14.11
CA ILE A 514 -30.62 -23.88 15.05
C ILE A 514 -30.10 -22.45 15.28
N HIS A 515 -29.57 -22.20 16.48
CA HIS A 515 -29.01 -20.91 16.85
C HIS A 515 -27.78 -20.54 16.01
N GLY A 516 -27.54 -19.23 15.87
CA GLY A 516 -26.39 -18.70 15.15
C GLY A 516 -26.50 -18.80 13.63
N ALA A 517 -27.67 -19.14 13.10
CA ALA A 517 -27.94 -19.13 11.67
C ALA A 517 -28.09 -17.69 11.14
N PRO A 518 -27.66 -17.43 9.89
CA PRO A 518 -27.92 -16.16 9.24
C PRO A 518 -29.39 -16.00 8.88
N TYR A 519 -29.84 -14.75 8.79
CA TYR A 519 -31.12 -14.42 8.15
C TYR A 519 -30.90 -14.51 6.65
N ILE A 520 -31.64 -15.39 5.98
CA ILE A 520 -31.56 -15.56 4.53
C ILE A 520 -32.77 -14.87 3.89
N VAL A 521 -32.51 -14.06 2.87
CA VAL A 521 -33.53 -13.44 2.02
C VAL A 521 -33.30 -13.90 0.59
N ILE A 522 -34.32 -14.49 -0.02
CA ILE A 522 -34.36 -14.83 -1.44
C ILE A 522 -35.02 -13.65 -2.15
N LYS A 523 -34.30 -12.99 -3.05
CA LYS A 523 -34.83 -11.87 -3.83
C LYS A 523 -35.71 -12.40 -4.95
N VAL A 524 -36.98 -12.00 -4.95
CA VAL A 524 -38.00 -12.49 -5.89
C VAL A 524 -38.50 -11.33 -6.75
N PRO A 525 -37.97 -11.17 -7.99
CA PRO A 525 -38.38 -10.06 -8.85
C PRO A 525 -39.78 -10.27 -9.44
N ASP A 526 -40.07 -11.49 -9.92
CA ASP A 526 -41.30 -11.80 -10.67
C ASP A 526 -42.03 -13.03 -10.10
N GLU A 527 -41.54 -14.24 -10.40
CA GLU A 527 -42.18 -15.50 -10.04
C GLU A 527 -41.63 -16.10 -8.73
N PRO A 528 -42.46 -16.83 -7.95
CA PRO A 528 -42.00 -17.44 -6.71
C PRO A 528 -40.94 -18.53 -6.96
N PRO A 529 -39.95 -18.67 -6.06
CA PRO A 529 -38.88 -19.65 -6.22
C PRO A 529 -39.40 -21.08 -6.13
N GLY A 530 -38.81 -21.99 -6.92
CA GLY A 530 -39.10 -23.41 -6.87
C GLY A 530 -38.58 -24.07 -5.58
N GLU A 531 -38.99 -25.33 -5.36
CA GLU A 531 -38.52 -26.13 -4.22
C GLU A 531 -36.99 -26.27 -4.19
N LYS A 532 -36.36 -26.28 -5.37
CA LYS A 532 -34.90 -26.37 -5.50
C LYS A 532 -34.20 -25.14 -4.92
N THR A 533 -34.61 -23.93 -5.32
CA THR A 533 -34.07 -22.69 -4.74
C THR A 533 -34.33 -22.60 -3.23
N LEU A 534 -35.51 -23.01 -2.76
CA LEU A 534 -35.82 -23.03 -1.32
C LEU A 534 -34.89 -23.98 -0.55
N ARG A 535 -34.61 -25.17 -1.12
CA ARG A 535 -33.72 -26.17 -0.52
C ARG A 535 -32.25 -25.70 -0.53
N GLU A 536 -31.81 -25.05 -1.61
CA GLU A 536 -30.48 -24.43 -1.72
C GLU A 536 -30.32 -23.31 -0.68
N ALA A 537 -31.30 -22.42 -0.56
CA ALA A 537 -31.28 -21.37 0.46
C ALA A 537 -31.27 -21.94 1.89
N ALA A 538 -32.01 -23.03 2.13
CA ALA A 538 -31.97 -23.75 3.40
C ALA A 538 -30.60 -24.36 3.70
N GLN A 539 -29.97 -24.99 2.70
CA GLN A 539 -28.64 -25.56 2.83
C GLN A 539 -27.63 -24.48 3.18
N PHE A 540 -27.73 -23.31 2.56
CA PHE A 540 -26.92 -22.16 2.89
C PHE A 540 -27.15 -21.69 4.35
N ALA A 541 -28.40 -21.55 4.78
CA ALA A 541 -28.73 -21.15 6.14
C ALA A 541 -28.18 -22.11 7.21
N VAL A 542 -28.35 -23.42 6.99
CA VAL A 542 -27.88 -24.48 7.88
C VAL A 542 -26.36 -24.53 7.92
N THR A 543 -25.70 -24.45 6.76
CA THR A 543 -24.24 -24.52 6.63
C THR A 543 -23.53 -23.35 7.31
N PHE A 544 -24.10 -22.14 7.27
CA PHE A 544 -23.53 -20.97 7.94
C PHE A 544 -24.00 -20.79 9.39
N SER A 545 -24.63 -21.81 9.98
CA SER A 545 -25.10 -21.81 11.37
C SER A 545 -24.14 -22.55 12.32
N ARG A 546 -24.57 -22.72 13.58
CA ARG A 546 -23.85 -23.60 14.53
C ARG A 546 -23.80 -25.06 14.10
N ALA A 547 -24.64 -25.52 13.17
CA ALA A 547 -24.59 -26.89 12.67
C ALA A 547 -23.19 -27.25 12.12
N TRP A 548 -22.50 -26.29 11.51
CA TRP A 548 -21.11 -26.46 11.05
C TRP A 548 -20.12 -26.59 12.21
N LEU A 549 -20.23 -25.71 13.21
CA LEU A 549 -19.36 -25.72 14.40
C LEU A 549 -19.53 -26.99 15.23
N ASP A 550 -20.76 -27.49 15.31
CA ASP A 550 -21.12 -28.68 16.06
C ASP A 550 -20.84 -29.98 15.26
N GLY A 551 -20.36 -29.87 14.02
CA GLY A 551 -19.99 -31.02 13.18
C GLY A 551 -21.19 -31.86 12.72
N LEU A 552 -22.38 -31.27 12.63
CA LEU A 552 -23.59 -31.97 12.18
C LEU A 552 -23.53 -32.22 10.67
N SER A 553 -24.05 -33.36 10.22
CA SER A 553 -24.15 -33.69 8.79
C SER A 553 -25.41 -33.14 8.11
N SER A 554 -26.44 -32.82 8.89
CA SER A 554 -27.68 -32.23 8.41
C SER A 554 -28.34 -31.35 9.47
N GLY A 555 -29.24 -30.48 9.03
CA GLY A 555 -30.06 -29.64 9.89
C GLY A 555 -31.41 -29.32 9.26
N ASP A 556 -32.27 -28.68 10.05
CA ASP A 556 -33.60 -28.29 9.60
C ASP A 556 -33.65 -26.78 9.41
N ALA A 557 -34.38 -26.32 8.40
CA ALA A 557 -34.67 -24.92 8.18
C ALA A 557 -36.17 -24.69 7.99
N PHE A 558 -36.59 -23.44 8.02
CA PHE A 558 -37.94 -23.06 7.65
C PHE A 558 -37.95 -21.73 6.90
N TRP A 559 -38.97 -21.54 6.08
CA TRP A 559 -39.22 -20.27 5.40
C TRP A 559 -40.62 -19.74 5.69
N VAL A 560 -40.76 -18.43 5.58
CA VAL A 560 -42.00 -17.67 5.77
C VAL A 560 -42.04 -16.49 4.79
N ASN A 561 -43.22 -15.92 4.57
CA ASN A 561 -43.37 -14.68 3.82
C ASN A 561 -42.89 -13.47 4.65
N PRO A 562 -42.44 -12.37 4.02
CA PRO A 562 -41.96 -11.17 4.70
C PRO A 562 -42.97 -10.55 5.68
N GLU A 563 -44.27 -10.63 5.35
CA GLU A 563 -45.38 -10.16 6.19
C GLU A 563 -45.49 -10.88 7.54
N GLN A 564 -44.91 -12.09 7.64
CA GLN A 564 -44.89 -12.89 8.86
C GLN A 564 -43.73 -12.51 9.79
N VAL A 565 -42.84 -11.61 9.38
CA VAL A 565 -41.60 -11.27 10.07
C VAL A 565 -41.75 -9.91 10.76
N SER A 566 -41.63 -9.88 12.09
CA SER A 566 -41.73 -8.64 12.88
C SER A 566 -40.51 -8.42 13.77
N PHE A 567 -40.03 -7.18 13.79
CA PHE A 567 -38.93 -6.73 14.64
C PHE A 567 -39.39 -6.02 15.91
N THR A 568 -40.70 -5.97 16.14
CA THR A 568 -41.30 -5.32 17.31
C THR A 568 -41.75 -6.40 18.29
N PRO A 569 -41.36 -6.31 19.58
CA PRO A 569 -41.86 -7.23 20.59
C PRO A 569 -43.39 -7.07 20.78
N PRO A 570 -44.10 -8.14 21.18
CA PRO A 570 -45.44 -8.03 21.71
C PRO A 570 -45.48 -7.10 22.93
N SER A 571 -46.62 -6.46 23.19
CA SER A 571 -46.80 -5.55 24.32
C SER A 571 -46.40 -6.20 25.64
N GLY A 572 -45.36 -5.66 26.29
CA GLY A 572 -44.86 -6.10 27.60
C GLY A 572 -43.65 -7.04 27.58
N GLU A 573 -43.15 -7.44 26.40
CA GLU A 573 -41.98 -8.31 26.28
C GLU A 573 -40.73 -7.57 25.76
N TYR A 574 -39.54 -8.10 26.07
CA TYR A 574 -38.27 -7.59 25.55
C TYR A 574 -37.75 -8.51 24.46
N LEU A 575 -37.45 -7.96 23.28
CA LEU A 575 -36.81 -8.69 22.18
C LEU A 575 -35.29 -8.38 22.18
N PRO A 576 -34.41 -9.38 22.38
CA PRO A 576 -32.97 -9.18 22.27
C PRO A 576 -32.57 -8.66 20.88
N SER A 577 -31.52 -7.84 20.82
CA SER A 577 -30.98 -7.35 19.55
C SER A 577 -30.52 -8.53 18.67
N GLY A 578 -30.98 -8.55 17.42
CA GLY A 578 -30.73 -9.66 16.48
C GLY A 578 -31.75 -10.82 16.55
N SER A 579 -32.82 -10.70 17.34
CA SER A 579 -33.95 -11.62 17.33
C SER A 579 -35.13 -11.06 16.53
N VAL A 580 -35.98 -11.94 16.00
CA VAL A 580 -37.15 -11.58 15.19
C VAL A 580 -38.35 -12.43 15.60
N MET A 581 -39.53 -11.83 15.63
CA MET A 581 -40.79 -12.52 15.88
C MET A 581 -41.37 -13.01 14.57
N LEU A 582 -41.79 -14.28 14.55
CA LEU A 582 -42.40 -14.91 13.38
C LEU A 582 -43.84 -15.28 13.70
N TYR A 583 -44.77 -14.80 12.89
CA TYR A 583 -46.21 -15.04 13.04
C TYR A 583 -46.74 -16.00 11.97
N GLY A 584 -47.77 -16.76 12.30
CA GLY A 584 -48.39 -17.71 11.38
C GLY A 584 -47.61 -19.02 11.18
N THR A 585 -47.91 -19.73 10.10
CA THR A 585 -47.37 -21.08 9.83
C THR A 585 -45.97 -20.99 9.22
N LYS A 586 -45.06 -21.85 9.69
CA LYS A 586 -43.70 -22.02 9.16
C LYS A 586 -43.65 -23.19 8.20
N ASN A 587 -43.01 -23.01 7.04
CA ASN A 587 -42.81 -24.07 6.07
C ASN A 587 -41.45 -24.73 6.31
N TYR A 588 -41.44 -25.96 6.83
CA TYR A 588 -40.21 -26.65 7.24
C TYR A 588 -39.56 -27.43 6.10
N LEU A 589 -38.24 -27.32 6.00
CA LEU A 589 -37.35 -28.08 5.15
C LEU A 589 -36.46 -28.94 6.05
N ARG A 590 -36.69 -30.26 6.05
CA ARG A 590 -36.03 -31.21 6.94
C ARG A 590 -34.85 -31.90 6.27
N ASN A 591 -33.89 -32.37 7.08
CA ASN A 591 -32.74 -33.16 6.63
C ASN A 591 -31.96 -32.45 5.51
N VAL A 592 -31.67 -31.17 5.71
CA VAL A 592 -30.90 -30.36 4.77
C VAL A 592 -29.41 -30.60 5.06
N PRO A 593 -28.60 -31.00 4.06
CA PRO A 593 -27.19 -31.33 4.27
C PRO A 593 -26.36 -30.11 4.71
N VAL A 594 -25.33 -30.36 5.52
CA VAL A 594 -24.34 -29.36 5.97
C VAL A 594 -23.08 -29.55 5.14
N GLU A 595 -23.05 -28.95 3.96
CA GLU A 595 -21.91 -28.98 3.03
C GLU A 595 -21.91 -27.68 2.21
N LEU A 596 -20.74 -27.30 1.70
CA LEU A 596 -20.56 -26.09 0.91
C LEU A 596 -19.66 -26.39 -0.29
N ALA A 597 -19.99 -25.84 -1.45
CA ALA A 597 -19.05 -25.71 -2.55
C ALA A 597 -18.43 -24.31 -2.54
N VAL A 598 -17.11 -24.25 -2.71
CA VAL A 598 -16.33 -23.02 -2.81
C VAL A 598 -15.64 -23.03 -4.16
N GLY A 599 -15.82 -21.98 -4.95
CA GLY A 599 -15.24 -21.89 -6.28
C GLY A 599 -14.83 -20.48 -6.63
N VAL A 600 -14.35 -20.32 -7.87
CA VAL A 600 -13.99 -19.02 -8.43
C VAL A 600 -14.69 -18.80 -9.77
N LEU A 601 -15.22 -17.60 -9.96
CA LEU A 601 -15.61 -17.10 -11.28
C LEU A 601 -14.43 -16.31 -11.85
N LEU A 602 -13.97 -16.70 -13.03
CA LEU A 602 -12.91 -16.00 -13.75
C LEU A 602 -13.56 -14.97 -14.68
N GLU A 603 -13.13 -13.72 -14.56
CA GLU A 603 -13.40 -12.64 -15.51
C GLU A 603 -12.05 -12.16 -16.08
N GLU A 604 -12.07 -11.29 -17.11
CA GLU A 604 -10.86 -10.92 -17.89
C GLU A 604 -9.66 -10.51 -17.02
N ASP A 605 -9.91 -9.75 -15.94
CA ASP A 605 -8.86 -9.18 -15.08
C ASP A 605 -8.90 -9.66 -13.61
N TYR A 606 -9.84 -10.54 -13.23
CA TYR A 606 -9.98 -10.93 -11.81
C TYR A 606 -10.68 -12.28 -11.58
N ALA A 607 -10.39 -12.88 -10.42
CA ALA A 607 -11.07 -14.07 -9.91
C ALA A 607 -11.96 -13.72 -8.70
N ILE A 608 -13.26 -14.03 -8.79
CA ILE A 608 -14.23 -13.79 -7.69
C ILE A 608 -14.43 -15.09 -6.91
N PRO A 609 -14.09 -15.14 -5.61
CA PRO A 609 -14.45 -16.27 -4.77
C PRO A 609 -15.96 -16.30 -4.54
N ILE A 610 -16.59 -17.44 -4.84
CA ILE A 610 -18.00 -17.71 -4.62
C ILE A 610 -18.17 -18.93 -3.73
N SER A 611 -19.25 -18.96 -2.95
CA SER A 611 -19.58 -20.11 -2.11
C SER A 611 -21.09 -20.28 -1.98
N GLY A 612 -21.54 -21.51 -1.90
CA GLY A 612 -22.94 -21.84 -1.74
C GLY A 612 -23.19 -23.34 -1.72
N PRO A 613 -24.45 -23.76 -1.77
CA PRO A 613 -24.83 -25.15 -1.97
C PRO A 613 -24.14 -25.74 -3.20
N PRO A 614 -23.62 -27.00 -3.16
CA PRO A 614 -22.98 -27.61 -4.32
C PRO A 614 -23.85 -27.62 -5.58
N THR A 615 -25.16 -27.86 -5.44
CA THR A 615 -26.10 -27.87 -6.57
C THR A 615 -26.27 -26.50 -7.24
N ALA A 616 -25.91 -25.41 -6.56
CA ALA A 616 -25.96 -24.06 -7.09
C ALA A 616 -24.62 -23.63 -7.71
N ILE A 617 -23.50 -23.93 -7.05
CA ILE A 617 -22.16 -23.42 -7.43
C ILE A 617 -21.52 -24.24 -8.54
N GLU A 618 -21.61 -25.58 -8.49
CA GLU A 618 -20.92 -26.43 -9.46
C GLU A 618 -21.39 -26.25 -10.91
N PRO A 619 -22.67 -25.92 -11.20
CA PRO A 619 -23.07 -25.54 -12.56
C PRO A 619 -22.55 -24.18 -13.03
N GLN A 620 -22.14 -23.29 -12.12
CA GLN A 620 -21.70 -21.92 -12.44
C GLN A 620 -20.20 -21.82 -12.70
N THR A 621 -19.40 -22.77 -12.17
CA THR A 621 -17.96 -22.78 -12.39
C THR A 621 -17.40 -24.20 -12.40
N ASN A 622 -16.50 -24.46 -13.34
CA ASN A 622 -15.72 -25.70 -13.37
C ASN A 622 -14.62 -25.71 -12.29
N TYR A 623 -14.35 -24.56 -11.66
CA TYR A 623 -13.27 -24.35 -10.70
C TYR A 623 -13.85 -24.26 -9.28
N SER A 624 -14.25 -25.40 -8.73
CA SER A 624 -14.85 -25.49 -7.40
C SER A 624 -14.40 -26.72 -6.63
N VAL A 625 -14.38 -26.61 -5.31
CA VAL A 625 -14.11 -27.69 -4.36
C VAL A 625 -15.24 -27.79 -3.34
N ARG A 626 -15.59 -29.01 -2.93
CA ARG A 626 -16.57 -29.24 -1.87
C ARG A 626 -15.89 -29.32 -0.51
N ILE A 627 -16.55 -28.77 0.50
CA ILE A 627 -16.11 -28.78 1.87
C ILE A 627 -17.24 -29.17 2.82
N GLU A 628 -16.86 -29.85 3.89
CA GLU A 628 -17.75 -30.29 4.97
C GLU A 628 -17.15 -29.91 6.34
N PRO A 629 -17.94 -29.95 7.43
CA PRO A 629 -17.40 -29.85 8.78
C PRO A 629 -16.28 -30.88 9.01
N GLY A 630 -15.17 -30.44 9.60
CA GLY A 630 -13.98 -31.27 9.77
C GLY A 630 -12.98 -30.68 10.74
N GLY A 631 -11.78 -31.24 10.84
CA GLY A 631 -10.76 -30.86 11.85
C GLY A 631 -9.69 -29.86 11.38
N THR A 632 -9.79 -29.33 10.16
CA THR A 632 -8.77 -28.41 9.63
C THR A 632 -9.13 -26.98 9.96
N LYS A 633 -8.19 -26.25 10.58
CA LYS A 633 -8.39 -24.84 10.94
C LYS A 633 -8.69 -23.98 9.72
N LYS A 634 -9.59 -23.00 9.90
CA LYS A 634 -10.05 -22.09 8.84
C LYS A 634 -8.94 -21.42 8.02
N GLY A 635 -7.84 -20.99 8.65
CA GLY A 635 -6.73 -20.37 7.92
C GLY A 635 -5.92 -21.37 7.07
N GLN A 636 -5.87 -22.64 7.48
CA GLN A 636 -5.18 -23.69 6.74
C GLN A 636 -6.04 -24.20 5.58
N ILE A 637 -7.35 -24.42 5.81
CA ILE A 637 -8.26 -24.85 4.73
C ILE A 637 -8.36 -23.80 3.62
N VAL A 638 -8.26 -22.49 3.93
CA VAL A 638 -8.19 -21.43 2.91
C VAL A 638 -6.99 -21.61 1.98
N LYS A 639 -5.83 -21.95 2.52
CA LYS A 639 -4.62 -22.20 1.71
C LYS A 639 -4.80 -23.43 0.85
N GLU A 640 -5.32 -24.51 1.42
CA GLU A 640 -5.59 -25.76 0.69
C GLU A 640 -6.62 -25.55 -0.43
N ILE A 641 -7.69 -24.78 -0.19
CA ILE A 641 -8.68 -24.40 -1.21
C ILE A 641 -8.01 -23.58 -2.32
N LEU A 642 -7.24 -22.54 -1.99
CA LEU A 642 -6.57 -21.71 -2.99
C LEU A 642 -5.59 -22.52 -3.83
N ASP A 643 -4.80 -23.40 -3.22
CA ASP A 643 -3.85 -24.26 -3.92
C ASP A 643 -4.58 -25.27 -4.83
N HIS A 644 -5.73 -25.78 -4.40
CA HIS A 644 -6.56 -26.66 -5.23
C HIS A 644 -7.17 -25.91 -6.43
N LEU A 645 -7.74 -24.73 -6.19
CA LEU A 645 -8.32 -23.89 -7.25
C LEU A 645 -7.26 -23.46 -8.28
N LYS A 646 -6.04 -23.11 -7.85
CA LYS A 646 -4.92 -22.80 -8.77
C LYS A 646 -4.58 -23.92 -9.73
N ARG A 647 -4.73 -25.18 -9.30
CA ARG A 647 -4.49 -26.36 -10.16
C ARG A 647 -5.65 -26.64 -11.12
N LEU A 648 -6.85 -26.16 -10.79
CA LEU A 648 -8.04 -26.35 -11.62
C LEU A 648 -8.17 -25.29 -12.72
N VAL A 649 -7.70 -24.06 -12.48
CA VAL A 649 -7.74 -22.98 -13.48
C VAL A 649 -6.63 -23.13 -14.54
N PRO A 650 -6.83 -22.59 -15.76
CA PRO A 650 -5.78 -22.54 -16.78
C PRO A 650 -4.49 -21.88 -16.27
N GLU A 651 -3.33 -22.34 -16.73
CA GLU A 651 -2.02 -21.87 -16.26
C GLU A 651 -1.84 -20.35 -16.42
N GLU A 652 -2.32 -19.80 -17.54
CA GLU A 652 -2.34 -18.37 -17.83
C GLU A 652 -3.17 -17.56 -16.81
N GLN A 653 -4.18 -18.17 -16.18
CA GLN A 653 -5.11 -17.53 -15.25
C GLN A 653 -4.85 -17.90 -13.78
N ALA A 654 -3.84 -18.75 -13.50
CA ALA A 654 -3.47 -19.16 -12.13
C ALA A 654 -3.00 -17.98 -11.26
N HIS A 655 -2.50 -16.91 -11.88
CA HIS A 655 -2.12 -15.68 -11.20
C HIS A 655 -3.35 -14.99 -10.58
N LEU A 656 -4.50 -14.95 -11.28
CA LEU A 656 -5.74 -14.31 -10.79
C LEU A 656 -6.24 -14.96 -9.49
N VAL A 657 -6.16 -16.30 -9.38
CA VAL A 657 -6.54 -17.02 -8.16
C VAL A 657 -5.53 -16.75 -7.02
N SER A 658 -4.26 -16.56 -7.36
CA SER A 658 -3.20 -16.23 -6.39
C SER A 658 -3.34 -14.82 -5.82
N GLU A 659 -4.02 -13.93 -6.54
CA GLU A 659 -4.27 -12.56 -6.12
C GLU A 659 -5.47 -12.40 -5.20
N ILE A 660 -6.33 -13.43 -5.08
CA ILE A 660 -7.47 -13.40 -4.16
C ILE A 660 -6.95 -13.21 -2.72
N PRO A 661 -7.30 -12.10 -2.03
CA PRO A 661 -6.88 -11.91 -0.66
C PRO A 661 -7.42 -13.03 0.24
N GLN A 662 -6.58 -13.57 1.12
CA GLN A 662 -7.00 -14.63 2.06
C GLN A 662 -8.21 -14.21 2.90
N GLU A 663 -8.35 -12.92 3.21
CA GLU A 663 -9.52 -12.37 3.91
C GLU A 663 -10.83 -12.53 3.11
N ASP A 664 -10.78 -12.33 1.79
CA ASP A 664 -11.95 -12.47 0.93
C ASP A 664 -12.31 -13.96 0.78
N MET A 665 -11.33 -14.87 0.72
CA MET A 665 -11.59 -16.31 0.79
C MET A 665 -12.12 -16.75 2.17
N MET A 666 -11.64 -16.18 3.27
CA MET A 666 -12.17 -16.47 4.61
C MET A 666 -13.64 -16.04 4.77
N ARG A 667 -14.07 -14.99 4.06
CA ARG A 667 -15.44 -14.47 4.11
C ARG A 667 -16.45 -15.41 3.48
N VAL A 668 -16.07 -16.15 2.44
CA VAL A 668 -16.95 -17.14 1.77
C VAL A 668 -17.06 -18.46 2.54
N LEU A 669 -16.30 -18.62 3.63
CA LEU A 669 -16.33 -19.83 4.46
C LEU A 669 -17.14 -19.66 5.77
N PRO A 670 -17.79 -20.73 6.27
CA PRO A 670 -18.45 -20.75 7.57
C PRO A 670 -17.44 -20.58 8.70
N SER A 671 -17.94 -20.30 9.90
CA SER A 671 -17.11 -20.22 11.09
C SER A 671 -16.86 -21.63 11.63
N GLY A 672 -15.61 -21.98 11.94
CA GLY A 672 -15.26 -23.30 12.45
C GLY A 672 -14.15 -23.98 11.64
N GLU A 673 -13.95 -25.26 11.93
CA GLU A 673 -13.01 -26.13 11.24
C GLU A 673 -13.73 -26.86 10.09
N GLY A 674 -13.00 -27.25 9.06
CA GLY A 674 -13.57 -27.89 7.86
C GLY A 674 -12.65 -28.96 7.29
N ARG A 675 -13.10 -29.65 6.25
CA ARG A 675 -12.27 -30.55 5.45
C ARG A 675 -12.72 -30.50 3.99
N ILE A 676 -11.76 -30.54 3.07
CA ILE A 676 -12.01 -30.71 1.63
C ILE A 676 -12.45 -32.15 1.36
N VAL A 677 -13.49 -32.31 0.54
CA VAL A 677 -13.95 -33.62 0.06
C VAL A 677 -13.56 -33.71 -1.41
N ASP A 678 -12.61 -34.60 -1.73
CA ASP A 678 -12.23 -34.86 -3.12
C ASP A 678 -13.41 -35.47 -3.88
N ARG A 679 -13.61 -35.03 -5.13
CA ARG A 679 -14.59 -35.65 -6.02
C ARG A 679 -14.17 -37.11 -6.26
N PRO A 680 -15.09 -38.10 -6.16
CA PRO A 680 -14.82 -39.44 -6.66
C PRO A 680 -14.57 -39.46 -8.17
#